data_AF-A0A9P9F5X2-F1
#
_entry.id   AF-A0A9P9F5X2-F1
#
_cell.length_a   1.000
_cell.length_b   1.000
_cell.length_c   1.000
_cell.angle_alpha   90.00
_cell.angle_beta   90.00
_cell.angle_gamma   90.00
#
_symmetry.space_group_name_H-M   'P 1'
#
loop_
_entity.id
_entity.type
_entity.pdbx_description
1 polymer ?
#
loop_
_entity_poly.entity_id
_entity_poly.type
_entity_poly.pdbx_seq_one_letter_code
_entity_poly.pdbx_strand_id
1 'polypeptide(L)'
;MDVVYVQSDPARQRGLASEPELEPAQYGHDEACSAGDKDIYQPNLHTPERRRQWSVTITVNDHAAVPAVITDPFLETQYKDVFEHYLRDSDRPKWSAEAISSTLLEPDAEGISRLEDQIRAYGEALWSQLEGMLNLSRDATECQIYIVESGPDSSYNMGDNANGGIPGVGPGIHCLAWELLEADHVIRMPKLRVTRISKVPPPPRPLRSHRPGYRPPHPLAAVQADPNLHFYVLLVVARDFSRSGAERDPEPDLAQWPLMNTQRKVRNRSLLEPRSRLLLEVVRPGSREELADHLDVRASQGVYFHLVHFDLHGRVMSDEHGNQVPWLLFARQNHVPRSHGYQVPQTHLAKAEDVAAVLARYEVENVVLNACLSAYNRSGSATSLAHIFLDHGICNVSAMWFFVHWRTVATYLDTFYDELLYYCKPFHIAAQLGREAIRQKPTSRIGREYQDFFLCVNYSRMWPTTRTIDPMTREPSPAPSARSQGSATSNASARSFMSGIWKPASPRPPLEAPHSGGEQVMRMQLHLLELEYKLMTFRVVYASDLRRQGSKLGSTMDKMADMWLNTNLVDEVLYYKAKDFARSALSRSMRPGSVRHRDRRTRATNAGYLQMLFPVKPMRALRQTLHVVDGVDAVVAPGYQADAGRNEELELRRSQAQAGLRRFAERLHEDGHSYLLFLGSEDAQWWRTHLQHLRGEWWVHLPWSYTVHSRYIRDVRLPTEERKPKLGIQG
;
A
#
# COMPACT_ATOMS: atom_id res chain seq x y z
N MET A 1 53.78 -5.94 -31.87
CA MET A 1 55.07 -5.24 -31.92
C MET A 1 55.12 -4.34 -30.70
N ASP A 2 55.92 -4.79 -29.75
CA ASP A 2 56.71 -4.08 -28.74
C ASP A 2 56.26 -2.77 -28.09
N VAL A 3 56.20 -2.83 -26.74
CA VAL A 3 56.94 -2.01 -25.73
C VAL A 3 57.16 -0.52 -26.08
N VAL A 4 56.82 0.46 -25.22
CA VAL A 4 57.62 0.90 -24.05
C VAL A 4 56.78 1.76 -23.08
N TYR A 5 56.95 1.54 -21.77
CA TYR A 5 56.58 2.46 -20.69
C TYR A 5 57.65 3.54 -20.51
N VAL A 6 57.27 4.80 -20.27
CA VAL A 6 58.19 5.80 -19.69
C VAL A 6 57.57 6.40 -18.44
N GLN A 7 58.27 6.19 -17.33
CA GLN A 7 57.99 6.72 -16.01
C GLN A 7 58.75 8.04 -15.84
N SER A 8 58.16 9.05 -15.22
CA SER A 8 58.94 10.17 -14.65
C SER A 8 58.24 10.75 -13.42
N ASP A 9 59.01 10.80 -12.34
CA ASP A 9 58.71 11.42 -11.06
C ASP A 9 60.02 12.06 -10.59
N PRO A 10 59.99 13.27 -10.02
CA PRO A 10 60.83 13.48 -8.84
C PRO A 10 60.14 14.25 -7.71
N ALA A 11 60.28 13.68 -6.51
CA ALA A 11 59.71 14.18 -5.26
C ALA A 11 60.51 15.32 -4.57
N ARG A 12 59.96 15.78 -3.42
CA ARG A 12 60.47 16.67 -2.33
C ARG A 12 59.85 18.09 -2.32
N GLN A 13 59.49 18.70 -1.18
CA GLN A 13 59.66 18.31 0.25
C GLN A 13 58.71 19.08 1.21
N ARG A 14 58.37 18.46 2.37
CA ARG A 14 57.86 19.04 3.66
C ARG A 14 56.43 19.64 3.66
N GLY A 15 55.59 19.44 4.69
CA GLY A 15 55.66 18.56 5.87
C GLY A 15 54.62 18.92 6.97
N LEU A 16 54.40 18.02 7.95
CA LEU A 16 53.58 18.17 9.19
C LEU A 16 52.04 18.20 8.98
N ALA A 17 51.17 17.52 9.73
CA ALA A 17 51.34 16.63 10.91
C ALA A 17 50.25 15.53 11.02
N SER A 18 50.63 14.38 11.60
CA SER A 18 49.93 13.39 12.47
C SER A 18 48.53 13.74 13.02
N GLU A 19 47.60 12.83 13.36
CA GLU A 19 47.51 11.34 13.53
C GLU A 19 46.01 10.97 13.81
N PRO A 20 45.57 9.72 14.04
CA PRO A 20 45.66 8.49 13.22
C PRO A 20 44.28 7.83 12.93
N GLU A 21 44.18 6.96 11.91
CA GLU A 21 43.09 5.97 11.77
C GLU A 21 43.53 4.60 12.36
N LEU A 22 42.58 3.83 12.90
CA LEU A 22 42.80 2.54 13.57
C LEU A 22 41.93 1.44 12.96
N GLU A 23 42.55 0.51 12.24
CA GLU A 23 42.13 -0.89 11.97
C GLU A 23 43.28 -1.61 11.23
N PRO A 24 43.32 -2.96 11.12
CA PRO A 24 42.75 -4.00 11.99
C PRO A 24 43.83 -5.01 12.45
N ALA A 25 43.47 -5.98 13.30
CA ALA A 25 44.36 -7.10 13.67
C ALA A 25 43.83 -8.46 13.19
N GLN A 26 44.61 -9.13 12.34
CA GLN A 26 44.52 -10.58 12.06
C GLN A 26 45.66 -11.32 12.81
N TYR A 27 45.66 -12.66 12.70
CA TYR A 27 46.48 -13.70 13.37
C TYR A 27 45.76 -14.36 14.56
N GLY A 28 45.85 -15.68 14.76
CA GLY A 28 46.54 -16.74 14.00
C GLY A 28 46.31 -18.12 14.67
N HIS A 29 46.61 -19.21 13.97
CA HIS A 29 46.44 -20.59 14.46
C HIS A 29 47.35 -20.92 15.66
N ASP A 30 46.93 -21.89 16.49
CA ASP A 30 47.68 -23.17 16.66
C ASP A 30 46.87 -24.25 17.43
N GLU A 31 47.32 -25.50 17.30
CA GLU A 31 46.64 -26.74 17.69
C GLU A 31 46.97 -27.22 19.11
N ALA A 32 46.10 -28.06 19.71
CA ALA A 32 46.50 -29.30 20.42
C ALA A 32 45.30 -30.16 20.82
N CYS A 33 45.43 -31.49 20.67
CA CYS A 33 44.41 -32.47 21.06
C CYS A 33 44.46 -32.83 22.56
N SER A 34 43.28 -33.14 23.14
CA SER A 34 43.14 -33.98 24.34
C SER A 34 41.91 -34.87 24.18
N ALA A 35 41.98 -36.13 24.63
CA ALA A 35 40.94 -37.13 24.48
C ALA A 35 40.52 -37.73 25.83
N GLY A 36 39.21 -38.00 25.98
CA GLY A 36 38.58 -38.54 27.21
C GLY A 36 37.93 -37.41 28.03
N ASP A 37 36.63 -37.40 28.27
CA ASP A 37 35.85 -38.54 28.75
C ASP A 37 34.43 -38.66 28.17
N LYS A 38 33.80 -39.83 28.35
CA LYS A 38 32.44 -40.12 27.85
C LYS A 38 31.38 -39.92 28.93
N ASP A 39 30.91 -38.69 29.11
CA ASP A 39 29.67 -38.47 29.85
C ASP A 39 28.45 -38.79 28.99
N ILE A 40 27.70 -39.79 29.45
CA ILE A 40 26.48 -40.29 28.83
C ILE A 40 25.37 -39.26 29.05
N TYR A 41 25.13 -38.41 28.06
CA TYR A 41 23.94 -37.55 28.05
C TYR A 41 22.71 -38.43 27.91
N GLN A 42 22.06 -38.75 29.03
CA GLN A 42 20.75 -39.39 29.03
C GLN A 42 19.78 -38.44 28.32
N PRO A 43 19.04 -38.89 27.27
CA PRO A 43 18.01 -38.04 26.68
C PRO A 43 16.95 -37.78 27.74
N ASN A 44 16.66 -36.50 27.99
CA ASN A 44 15.63 -36.09 28.93
C ASN A 44 14.32 -36.85 28.67
N LEU A 45 13.80 -37.48 29.73
CA LEU A 45 12.47 -38.08 29.76
C LEU A 45 11.47 -37.13 29.12
N HIS A 46 10.78 -37.57 28.07
CA HIS A 46 9.69 -36.82 27.47
C HIS A 46 8.60 -36.58 28.51
N THR A 47 8.54 -35.37 29.06
CA THR A 47 7.29 -34.81 29.56
C THR A 47 6.28 -34.88 28.43
N PRO A 48 5.09 -35.49 28.63
CA PRO A 48 4.11 -35.63 27.56
C PRO A 48 3.72 -34.25 27.05
N GLU A 49 3.87 -34.01 25.74
CA GLU A 49 3.62 -32.70 25.13
C GLU A 49 2.16 -32.27 25.38
N ARG A 50 1.98 -31.35 26.33
CA ARG A 50 0.66 -30.93 26.80
C ARG A 50 0.11 -29.90 25.82
N ARG A 51 -1.05 -30.19 25.23
CA ARG A 51 -1.79 -29.24 24.40
C ARG A 51 -2.12 -27.97 25.18
N ARG A 52 -1.98 -26.82 24.51
CA ARG A 52 -2.30 -25.51 25.09
C ARG A 52 -3.80 -25.42 25.40
N GLN A 53 -4.16 -24.72 26.46
CA GLN A 53 -5.54 -24.55 26.90
C GLN A 53 -5.81 -23.09 27.31
N TRP A 54 -7.02 -22.61 27.05
CA TRP A 54 -7.44 -21.25 27.37
C TRP A 54 -8.87 -21.23 27.91
N SER A 55 -9.11 -20.43 28.96
CA SER A 55 -10.45 -20.04 29.38
C SER A 55 -10.91 -18.83 28.58
N VAL A 56 -12.02 -18.97 27.87
CA VAL A 56 -12.51 -17.98 26.89
C VAL A 56 -13.97 -17.67 27.15
N THR A 57 -14.48 -16.60 26.53
CA THR A 57 -15.93 -16.41 26.44
C THR A 57 -16.34 -16.39 24.98
N ILE A 58 -17.30 -17.26 24.63
CA ILE A 58 -17.81 -17.38 23.26
C ILE A 58 -19.25 -16.92 23.27
N THR A 59 -19.61 -16.08 22.31
CA THR A 59 -20.96 -15.58 22.16
C THR A 59 -21.44 -15.85 20.74
N VAL A 60 -22.69 -16.30 20.62
CA VAL A 60 -23.33 -16.58 19.34
C VAL A 60 -24.46 -15.58 19.11
N ASN A 61 -24.46 -14.92 17.96
CA ASN A 61 -25.43 -13.88 17.60
C ASN A 61 -25.54 -12.85 18.76
N ASP A 62 -26.76 -12.58 19.23
CA ASP A 62 -27.06 -11.73 20.40
C ASP A 62 -27.38 -12.55 21.68
N HIS A 63 -26.97 -13.83 21.76
CA HIS A 63 -27.21 -14.67 22.95
C HIS A 63 -26.27 -14.33 24.12
N ALA A 64 -26.54 -14.91 25.29
CA ALA A 64 -25.66 -14.76 26.46
C ALA A 64 -24.28 -15.36 26.18
N ALA A 65 -23.25 -14.71 26.73
CA ALA A 65 -21.86 -15.12 26.55
C ALA A 65 -21.56 -16.39 27.36
N VAL A 66 -21.12 -17.46 26.69
CA VAL A 66 -20.85 -18.77 27.29
C VAL A 66 -19.37 -18.88 27.66
N PRO A 67 -19.02 -19.16 28.93
CA PRO A 67 -17.65 -19.47 29.30
C PRO A 67 -17.26 -20.86 28.78
N ALA A 68 -16.07 -20.98 28.20
CA ALA A 68 -15.58 -22.22 27.61
C ALA A 68 -14.10 -22.44 27.96
N VAL A 69 -13.66 -23.70 27.95
CA VAL A 69 -12.24 -24.05 27.94
C VAL A 69 -11.93 -24.68 26.60
N ILE A 70 -11.07 -24.02 25.82
CA ILE A 70 -10.66 -24.49 24.49
C ILE A 70 -9.27 -25.11 24.63
N THR A 71 -9.13 -26.32 24.10
CA THR A 71 -7.85 -27.03 23.97
C THR A 71 -7.38 -26.94 22.52
N ASP A 72 -6.10 -26.69 22.33
CA ASP A 72 -5.47 -26.65 21.02
C ASP A 72 -5.65 -27.99 20.28
N PRO A 73 -6.21 -27.98 19.04
CA PRO A 73 -6.28 -29.19 18.22
C PRO A 73 -4.90 -29.71 17.81
N PHE A 74 -3.85 -28.88 17.84
CA PHE A 74 -2.47 -29.22 17.50
C PHE A 74 -1.49 -29.05 18.67
N LEU A 75 -0.36 -29.76 18.56
CA LEU A 75 0.86 -29.49 19.31
C LEU A 75 1.65 -28.39 18.60
N GLU A 76 2.54 -27.72 19.34
CA GLU A 76 3.26 -26.56 18.79
C GLU A 76 4.13 -26.91 17.56
N THR A 77 4.73 -28.10 17.56
CA THR A 77 5.47 -28.69 16.42
C THR A 77 4.60 -28.77 15.17
N GLN A 78 3.35 -29.26 15.30
CA GLN A 78 2.43 -29.46 14.18
C GLN A 78 2.04 -28.16 13.45
N TYR A 79 2.05 -26.99 14.11
CA TYR A 79 1.85 -25.71 13.40
C TYR A 79 2.94 -25.43 12.36
N LYS A 80 4.17 -25.86 12.63
CA LYS A 80 5.29 -25.70 11.70
C LYS A 80 5.20 -26.74 10.58
N ASP A 81 4.93 -27.99 10.95
CA ASP A 81 4.98 -29.12 10.02
C ASP A 81 3.74 -29.22 9.12
N VAL A 82 2.61 -28.64 9.54
CA VAL A 82 1.35 -28.60 8.78
C VAL A 82 1.11 -27.21 8.18
N PHE A 83 0.77 -26.21 9.00
CA PHE A 83 0.39 -24.88 8.50
C PHE A 83 1.57 -24.16 7.82
N GLU A 84 2.74 -24.04 8.46
CA GLU A 84 3.87 -23.34 7.81
C GLU A 84 4.40 -24.12 6.60
N HIS A 85 4.40 -25.45 6.60
CA HIS A 85 4.82 -26.24 5.45
C HIS A 85 3.88 -26.03 4.25
N TYR A 86 2.57 -26.24 4.45
CA TYR A 86 1.53 -26.05 3.44
C TYR A 86 1.58 -24.63 2.82
N LEU A 87 1.91 -23.63 3.64
CA LEU A 87 1.91 -22.21 3.23
C LEU A 87 3.27 -21.71 2.69
N ARG A 88 4.40 -22.33 3.06
CA ARG A 88 5.73 -21.95 2.52
C ARG A 88 5.93 -22.43 1.09
N ASP A 89 5.57 -23.67 0.79
CA ASP A 89 5.63 -24.20 -0.58
C ASP A 89 4.60 -23.52 -1.50
N SER A 90 3.62 -22.87 -0.87
CA SER A 90 2.60 -22.02 -1.49
C SER A 90 3.14 -20.66 -1.98
N ASP A 91 4.20 -20.13 -1.39
CA ASP A 91 4.62 -18.72 -1.61
C ASP A 91 6.06 -18.57 -2.09
N ARG A 92 6.89 -19.63 -2.02
CA ARG A 92 8.30 -19.60 -2.47
C ARG A 92 8.75 -20.90 -3.14
N PRO A 93 8.96 -20.93 -4.47
CA PRO A 93 9.76 -22.00 -5.07
C PRO A 93 11.22 -21.88 -4.56
N LYS A 94 11.69 -22.90 -3.83
CA LYS A 94 13.08 -23.00 -3.36
C LYS A 94 14.02 -23.27 -4.56
N TRP A 95 14.55 -22.22 -5.17
CA TRP A 95 15.61 -22.34 -6.18
C TRP A 95 16.94 -21.78 -5.66
N SER A 96 17.54 -22.47 -4.69
CA SER A 96 19.01 -22.51 -4.64
C SER A 96 19.51 -23.43 -5.75
N ALA A 97 20.70 -23.18 -6.30
CA ALA A 97 21.25 -24.01 -7.38
C ALA A 97 21.43 -25.48 -6.96
N GLU A 98 21.62 -25.74 -5.67
CA GLU A 98 21.71 -27.07 -5.07
C GLU A 98 20.33 -27.76 -5.00
N ALA A 99 19.25 -27.01 -4.74
CA ALA A 99 17.89 -27.55 -4.73
C ALA A 99 17.37 -27.92 -6.13
N ILE A 100 17.94 -27.40 -7.22
CA ILE A 100 17.55 -27.77 -8.59
C ILE A 100 17.82 -29.27 -8.85
N SER A 101 18.78 -29.88 -8.17
CA SER A 101 19.03 -31.32 -8.26
C SER A 101 18.06 -32.19 -7.45
N SER A 102 17.29 -31.62 -6.50
CA SER A 102 16.33 -32.35 -5.66
C SER A 102 14.87 -32.01 -5.93
N THR A 103 14.58 -30.91 -6.63
CA THR A 103 13.22 -30.36 -6.82
C THR A 103 12.69 -30.53 -8.24
N LEU A 104 13.25 -31.50 -8.99
CA LEU A 104 12.64 -32.04 -10.22
C LEU A 104 11.67 -33.20 -9.95
N LEU A 105 11.49 -33.57 -8.68
CA LEU A 105 10.32 -34.30 -8.22
C LEU A 105 9.21 -33.26 -7.98
N GLU A 106 8.01 -33.55 -8.49
CA GLU A 106 6.83 -32.72 -8.22
C GLU A 106 6.61 -32.56 -6.71
N PRO A 107 6.05 -31.43 -6.23
CA PRO A 107 5.60 -31.35 -4.85
C PRO A 107 4.55 -32.44 -4.65
N ASP A 108 4.88 -33.43 -3.83
CA ASP A 108 4.10 -34.66 -3.69
C ASP A 108 2.62 -34.35 -3.49
N ALA A 109 1.81 -34.71 -4.50
CA ALA A 109 0.40 -34.40 -4.52
C ALA A 109 -0.37 -35.16 -3.42
N GLU A 110 0.18 -36.30 -2.96
CA GLU A 110 -0.32 -37.02 -1.78
C GLU A 110 0.06 -36.26 -0.50
N GLY A 111 1.31 -35.79 -0.41
CA GLY A 111 1.81 -34.92 0.66
C GLY A 111 0.95 -33.68 0.90
N ILE A 112 0.65 -32.89 -0.13
CA ILE A 112 -0.20 -31.69 0.01
C ILE A 112 -1.62 -32.06 0.45
N SER A 113 -2.21 -33.13 -0.13
CA SER A 113 -3.55 -33.60 0.25
C SER A 113 -3.60 -34.03 1.72
N ARG A 114 -2.55 -34.70 2.20
CA ARG A 114 -2.42 -35.11 3.60
C ARG A 114 -2.36 -33.90 4.55
N LEU A 115 -1.70 -32.81 4.17
CA LEU A 115 -1.70 -31.58 4.96
C LEU A 115 -3.09 -30.93 4.99
N GLU A 116 -3.82 -30.94 3.86
CA GLU A 116 -5.21 -30.42 3.79
C GLU A 116 -6.18 -31.25 4.65
N ASP A 117 -6.04 -32.57 4.68
CA ASP A 117 -6.82 -33.44 5.57
C ASP A 117 -6.47 -33.22 7.06
N GLN A 118 -5.22 -32.90 7.38
CA GLN A 118 -4.82 -32.49 8.74
C GLN A 118 -5.38 -31.12 9.14
N ILE A 119 -5.43 -30.15 8.21
CA ILE A 119 -6.07 -28.85 8.40
C ILE A 119 -7.59 -29.00 8.58
N ARG A 120 -8.23 -29.92 7.84
CA ARG A 120 -9.63 -30.30 8.04
C ARG A 120 -9.87 -30.88 9.42
N ALA A 121 -9.07 -31.89 9.81
CA ALA A 121 -9.18 -32.52 11.13
C ALA A 121 -8.94 -31.52 12.28
N TYR A 122 -8.08 -30.52 12.09
CA TYR A 122 -7.94 -29.38 13.03
C TYR A 122 -9.26 -28.61 13.16
N GLY A 123 -9.89 -28.26 12.03
CA GLY A 123 -11.16 -27.52 12.00
C GLY A 123 -12.31 -28.29 12.66
N GLU A 124 -12.41 -29.59 12.36
CA GLU A 124 -13.37 -30.52 12.97
C GLU A 124 -13.15 -30.66 14.48
N ALA A 125 -11.90 -30.83 14.93
CA ALA A 125 -11.57 -30.94 16.36
C ALA A 125 -11.77 -29.61 17.12
N LEU A 126 -11.67 -28.46 16.45
CA LEU A 126 -12.05 -27.17 17.01
C LEU A 126 -13.59 -27.05 17.09
N TRP A 127 -14.30 -27.50 16.06
CA TRP A 127 -15.76 -27.51 16.03
C TRP A 127 -16.39 -28.42 17.08
N SER A 128 -15.90 -29.66 17.26
CA SER A 128 -16.45 -30.60 18.26
C SER A 128 -16.36 -30.09 19.70
N GLN A 129 -15.39 -29.20 19.99
CA GLN A 129 -15.33 -28.52 21.29
C GLN A 129 -16.44 -27.46 21.44
N LEU A 130 -16.85 -26.83 20.34
CA LEU A 130 -17.92 -25.83 20.31
C LEU A 130 -19.32 -26.43 20.25
N GLU A 131 -19.53 -27.49 19.48
CA GLU A 131 -20.85 -28.08 19.20
C GLU A 131 -21.63 -28.45 20.48
N GLY A 132 -20.94 -28.99 21.50
CA GLY A 132 -21.55 -29.31 22.79
C GLY A 132 -21.88 -28.11 23.69
N MET A 133 -21.37 -26.92 23.37
CA MET A 133 -21.57 -25.67 24.14
C MET A 133 -22.51 -24.68 23.43
N LEU A 134 -22.49 -24.69 22.09
CA LEU A 134 -23.30 -23.81 21.27
C LEU A 134 -24.65 -24.50 20.98
N ASN A 135 -25.68 -24.15 21.76
CA ASN A 135 -27.07 -24.55 21.53
C ASN A 135 -27.63 -23.89 20.25
N LEU A 136 -27.09 -24.23 19.08
CA LEU A 136 -27.50 -23.69 17.80
C LEU A 136 -28.88 -24.24 17.43
N SER A 137 -29.81 -23.32 17.17
CA SER A 137 -31.10 -23.71 16.61
C SER A 137 -30.88 -24.35 15.23
N ARG A 138 -31.51 -25.52 15.02
CA ARG A 138 -31.51 -26.21 13.72
C ARG A 138 -32.22 -25.41 12.62
N ASP A 139 -32.98 -24.38 12.98
CA ASP A 139 -33.72 -23.52 12.06
C ASP A 139 -32.92 -22.29 11.61
N ALA A 140 -31.75 -22.02 12.21
CA ALA A 140 -30.88 -20.93 11.80
C ALA A 140 -30.14 -21.29 10.50
N THR A 141 -30.11 -20.37 9.53
CA THR A 141 -29.38 -20.53 8.26
C THR A 141 -27.95 -20.00 8.34
N GLU A 142 -27.73 -18.94 9.12
CA GLU A 142 -26.41 -18.37 9.42
C GLU A 142 -26.23 -18.14 10.92
N CYS A 143 -24.99 -18.20 11.41
CA CYS A 143 -24.65 -18.00 12.82
C CYS A 143 -23.33 -17.22 12.95
N GLN A 144 -23.37 -16.09 13.65
CA GLN A 144 -22.21 -15.27 13.94
C GLN A 144 -21.59 -15.68 15.28
N ILE A 145 -20.35 -16.18 15.25
CA ILE A 145 -19.55 -16.52 16.43
C ILE A 145 -18.61 -15.34 16.74
N TYR A 146 -18.56 -14.97 18.01
CA TYR A 146 -17.61 -14.01 18.56
C TYR A 146 -16.72 -14.69 19.59
N ILE A 147 -15.42 -14.76 19.32
CA ILE A 147 -14.42 -15.30 20.25
C ILE A 147 -13.84 -14.14 21.05
N VAL A 148 -14.13 -14.11 22.35
CA VAL A 148 -13.70 -13.01 23.23
C VAL A 148 -12.53 -13.47 24.08
N GLU A 149 -11.35 -12.95 23.78
CA GLU A 149 -10.19 -13.05 24.67
C GLU A 149 -10.44 -12.18 25.90
N SER A 150 -10.34 -12.79 27.08
CA SER A 150 -10.34 -12.07 28.35
C SER A 150 -8.91 -11.69 28.71
N GLY A 151 -8.74 -10.49 29.26
CA GLY A 151 -7.41 -9.91 29.54
C GLY A 151 -6.60 -10.67 30.60
N PRO A 152 -5.40 -10.17 30.95
CA PRO A 152 -4.40 -10.88 31.75
C PRO A 152 -4.79 -11.25 33.20
N ASP A 153 -6.01 -10.96 33.65
CA ASP A 153 -6.57 -11.47 34.91
C ASP A 153 -6.78 -13.01 34.92
N SER A 154 -6.49 -13.69 33.80
CA SER A 154 -6.30 -15.15 33.71
C SER A 154 -5.04 -15.63 34.47
N SER A 155 -5.06 -15.42 35.78
CA SER A 155 -3.99 -15.72 36.75
C SER A 155 -3.78 -17.22 37.04
N TYR A 156 -4.21 -18.11 36.13
CA TYR A 156 -4.26 -19.57 36.34
C TYR A 156 -3.29 -20.41 35.52
N ASN A 157 -2.29 -19.79 34.86
CA ASN A 157 -1.11 -20.50 34.33
C ASN A 157 0.08 -20.38 35.29
N MET A 158 -0.04 -20.99 36.47
CA MET A 158 1.01 -20.99 37.51
C MET A 158 1.82 -22.32 37.54
N GLY A 159 2.13 -22.89 36.38
CA GLY A 159 2.80 -24.17 36.28
C GLY A 159 3.50 -24.40 34.95
N ASP A 160 4.64 -23.71 34.74
CA ASP A 160 5.88 -24.24 34.15
C ASP A 160 6.95 -23.14 33.98
N ASN A 161 7.30 -22.44 35.08
CA ASN A 161 8.42 -21.48 35.10
C ASN A 161 9.77 -22.19 35.36
N ALA A 162 10.17 -23.08 34.45
CA ALA A 162 11.49 -23.72 34.47
C ALA A 162 12.54 -23.00 33.60
N ASN A 163 12.11 -22.22 32.59
CA ASN A 163 12.99 -21.59 31.59
C ASN A 163 12.82 -20.06 31.52
N GLY A 164 13.15 -19.33 32.59
CA GLY A 164 13.52 -17.90 32.56
C GLY A 164 12.53 -16.86 31.99
N GLY A 165 11.33 -17.26 31.57
CA GLY A 165 10.36 -16.40 30.90
C GLY A 165 9.62 -15.45 31.85
N ILE A 166 9.21 -14.30 31.31
CA ILE A 166 8.39 -13.31 32.03
C ILE A 166 7.02 -13.94 32.37
N PRO A 167 6.56 -13.88 33.63
CA PRO A 167 5.25 -14.43 34.00
C PRO A 167 4.12 -13.76 33.22
N GLY A 168 3.30 -14.57 32.54
CA GLY A 168 2.13 -14.11 31.77
C GLY A 168 2.28 -14.15 30.24
N VAL A 169 3.47 -14.48 29.70
CA VAL A 169 3.71 -14.53 28.24
C VAL A 169 3.33 -15.89 27.65
N GLY A 170 2.03 -16.20 27.66
CA GLY A 170 1.46 -17.28 26.86
C GLY A 170 0.94 -16.78 25.50
N PRO A 171 0.94 -17.60 24.44
CA PRO A 171 0.24 -17.26 23.20
C PRO A 171 -1.26 -17.07 23.47
N GLY A 172 -1.83 -16.00 22.93
CA GLY A 172 -3.25 -15.68 23.10
C GLY A 172 -4.17 -16.69 22.42
N ILE A 173 -5.46 -16.68 22.77
CA ILE A 173 -6.46 -17.59 22.14
C ILE A 173 -6.57 -17.38 20.63
N HIS A 174 -6.23 -16.18 20.17
CA HIS A 174 -6.17 -15.83 18.76
C HIS A 174 -4.98 -16.44 18.01
N CYS A 175 -4.17 -17.30 18.63
CA CYS A 175 -3.24 -18.14 17.89
C CYS A 175 -3.91 -19.29 17.12
N LEU A 176 -5.18 -19.61 17.39
CA LEU A 176 -5.93 -20.67 16.70
C LEU A 176 -6.47 -20.22 15.32
N ALA A 177 -6.61 -21.18 14.40
CA ALA A 177 -7.16 -20.99 13.06
C ALA A 177 -8.71 -20.92 13.04
N TRP A 178 -9.28 -19.97 13.79
CA TRP A 178 -10.72 -19.85 14.01
C TRP A 178 -11.56 -19.78 12.72
N GLU A 179 -11.03 -19.17 11.67
CA GLU A 179 -11.68 -18.98 10.38
C GLU A 179 -11.94 -20.31 9.65
N LEU A 180 -11.25 -21.41 9.99
CA LEU A 180 -11.57 -22.75 9.46
C LEU A 180 -12.99 -23.20 9.80
N LEU A 181 -13.59 -22.67 10.86
CA LEU A 181 -15.00 -22.90 11.21
C LEU A 181 -15.96 -22.29 10.17
N GLU A 182 -15.50 -21.49 9.21
CA GLU A 182 -16.34 -20.98 8.12
C GLU A 182 -16.35 -21.91 6.87
N ALA A 183 -15.74 -23.10 6.96
CA ALA A 183 -15.72 -24.06 5.86
C ALA A 183 -16.97 -24.94 5.82
N ASP A 184 -17.59 -25.04 4.64
CA ASP A 184 -18.81 -25.81 4.41
C ASP A 184 -18.68 -27.31 4.72
N HIS A 185 -17.45 -27.85 4.75
CA HIS A 185 -17.18 -29.26 5.02
C HIS A 185 -17.01 -29.60 6.51
N VAL A 186 -16.76 -28.61 7.37
CA VAL A 186 -16.58 -28.82 8.83
C VAL A 186 -17.93 -28.96 9.55
N ILE A 187 -19.01 -28.45 8.95
CA ILE A 187 -20.29 -28.20 9.63
C ILE A 187 -21.47 -28.73 8.80
N ARG A 188 -22.43 -29.39 9.47
CA ARG A 188 -23.64 -29.91 8.81
C ARG A 188 -24.87 -28.98 8.88
N MET A 189 -24.86 -27.91 9.70
CA MET A 189 -25.96 -26.93 9.92
C MET A 189 -25.42 -25.61 10.54
N PRO A 190 -26.20 -24.51 10.50
CA PRO A 190 -25.93 -23.21 9.83
C PRO A 190 -24.52 -22.89 9.29
N LYS A 191 -24.46 -21.99 8.31
CA LYS A 191 -23.23 -21.35 7.85
C LYS A 191 -22.67 -20.44 8.96
N LEU A 192 -21.48 -20.77 9.47
CA LEU A 192 -20.82 -20.00 10.51
C LEU A 192 -20.05 -18.81 9.95
N ARG A 193 -19.94 -17.76 10.76
CA ARG A 193 -19.17 -16.54 10.50
C ARG A 193 -18.38 -16.19 11.74
N VAL A 194 -17.10 -15.86 11.60
CA VAL A 194 -16.18 -15.70 12.74
C VAL A 194 -15.72 -14.25 12.89
N THR A 195 -15.70 -13.76 14.14
CA THR A 195 -15.12 -12.47 14.52
C THR A 195 -14.28 -12.64 15.79
N ARG A 196 -13.01 -12.22 15.75
CA ARG A 196 -12.11 -12.22 16.91
C ARG A 196 -12.28 -10.91 17.69
N ILE A 197 -12.49 -11.00 19.00
CA ILE A 197 -12.58 -9.84 19.89
C ILE A 197 -11.48 -9.94 20.95
N SER A 198 -10.69 -8.88 21.09
CA SER A 198 -9.66 -8.77 22.14
C SER A 198 -10.05 -7.69 23.14
N LYS A 199 -10.29 -8.07 24.40
CA LYS A 199 -10.60 -7.12 25.49
C LYS A 199 -9.35 -6.39 25.95
N VAL A 200 -8.97 -5.37 25.19
CA VAL A 200 -7.86 -4.48 25.51
C VAL A 200 -8.30 -3.39 26.51
N PRO A 201 -7.56 -3.11 27.60
CA PRO A 201 -7.84 -1.99 28.50
C PRO A 201 -7.87 -0.65 27.75
N PRO A 202 -8.87 0.24 27.95
CA PRO A 202 -8.98 1.51 27.21
C PRO A 202 -7.62 2.22 27.20
N PRO A 203 -7.10 2.63 26.03
CA PRO A 203 -5.76 3.17 25.96
C PRO A 203 -5.69 4.39 26.89
N PRO A 204 -4.57 4.63 27.60
CA PRO A 204 -4.41 5.86 28.35
C PRO A 204 -4.63 7.00 27.36
N ARG A 205 -5.73 7.74 27.54
CA ARG A 205 -6.20 8.72 26.55
C ARG A 205 -5.00 9.58 26.14
N PRO A 206 -4.59 9.59 24.86
CA PRO A 206 -3.49 10.46 24.46
C PRO A 206 -3.84 11.86 24.93
N LEU A 207 -2.87 12.55 25.54
CA LEU A 207 -3.03 13.93 26.00
C LEU A 207 -3.63 14.72 24.85
N ARG A 208 -4.96 14.99 24.92
CA ARG A 208 -5.74 15.51 23.79
C ARG A 208 -4.99 16.71 23.26
N SER A 209 -4.44 16.60 22.05
CA SER A 209 -3.71 17.73 21.49
C SER A 209 -4.70 18.89 21.44
N HIS A 210 -4.47 19.90 22.27
CA HIS A 210 -5.38 21.05 22.41
C HIS A 210 -5.19 21.98 21.20
N ARG A 211 -5.33 21.43 19.99
CA ARG A 211 -5.46 22.18 18.75
C ARG A 211 -6.83 22.88 18.82
N PRO A 212 -6.89 24.22 18.91
CA PRO A 212 -8.16 24.93 19.05
C PRO A 212 -9.07 24.64 17.85
N GLY A 213 -10.33 24.27 18.11
CA GLY A 213 -11.28 23.89 17.06
C GLY A 213 -11.26 22.42 16.65
N TYR A 214 -10.51 21.55 17.34
CA TYR A 214 -10.55 20.10 17.12
C TYR A 214 -11.98 19.54 17.25
N ARG A 215 -12.46 18.87 16.20
CA ARG A 215 -13.60 17.95 16.25
C ARG A 215 -13.04 16.53 16.05
N PRO A 216 -13.45 15.54 16.85
CA PRO A 216 -13.07 14.16 16.60
C PRO A 216 -13.58 13.70 15.23
N PRO A 217 -12.87 12.78 14.55
CA PRO A 217 -13.34 12.19 13.29
C PRO A 217 -14.71 11.51 13.47
N HIS A 218 -15.47 11.42 12.39
CA HIS A 218 -16.67 10.59 12.37
C HIS A 218 -16.25 9.11 12.29
N PRO A 219 -16.73 8.22 13.17
CA PRO A 219 -16.45 6.79 13.06
C PRO A 219 -16.92 6.23 11.72
N LEU A 220 -16.23 5.20 11.21
CA LEU A 220 -16.52 4.62 9.89
C LEU A 220 -18.01 4.21 9.75
N ALA A 221 -18.62 3.67 10.82
CA ALA A 221 -20.03 3.31 10.83
C ALA A 221 -20.98 4.51 10.64
N ALA A 222 -20.64 5.70 11.17
CA ALA A 222 -21.42 6.92 10.95
C ALA A 222 -21.33 7.40 9.49
N VAL A 223 -20.13 7.27 8.88
CA VAL A 223 -19.90 7.59 7.46
C VAL A 223 -20.61 6.60 6.52
N GLN A 224 -20.72 5.33 6.93
CA GLN A 224 -21.52 4.33 6.22
C GLN A 224 -23.02 4.63 6.28
N ALA A 225 -23.52 5.12 7.42
CA ALA A 225 -24.93 5.44 7.64
C ALA A 225 -25.40 6.73 6.92
N ASP A 226 -24.57 7.78 6.88
CA ASP A 226 -24.94 9.07 6.26
C ASP A 226 -24.47 9.18 4.80
N PRO A 227 -25.37 9.21 3.79
CA PRO A 227 -25.01 9.35 2.39
C PRO A 227 -24.31 10.67 2.03
N ASN A 228 -24.35 11.69 2.90
CA ASN A 228 -23.68 12.98 2.69
C ASN A 228 -22.22 12.97 3.16
N LEU A 229 -21.85 12.03 4.05
CA LEU A 229 -20.49 11.88 4.52
C LEU A 229 -19.62 11.12 3.49
N HIS A 230 -18.33 11.46 3.52
CA HIS A 230 -17.31 10.94 2.62
C HIS A 230 -16.38 9.98 3.35
N PHE A 231 -16.04 8.86 2.72
CA PHE A 231 -14.97 7.97 3.14
C PHE A 231 -13.61 8.61 2.84
N TYR A 232 -12.77 8.74 3.86
CA TYR A 232 -11.38 9.16 3.74
C TYR A 232 -10.49 7.95 4.01
N VAL A 233 -9.84 7.45 2.97
CA VAL A 233 -8.97 6.26 3.01
C VAL A 233 -7.53 6.66 2.66
N LEU A 234 -6.58 6.29 3.51
CA LEU A 234 -5.16 6.42 3.23
C LEU A 234 -4.56 5.06 2.87
N LEU A 235 -3.81 5.01 1.78
CA LEU A 235 -3.06 3.83 1.37
C LEU A 235 -1.55 4.08 1.49
N VAL A 236 -0.84 3.14 2.09
CA VAL A 236 0.63 3.14 2.17
C VAL A 236 1.12 1.97 1.32
N VAL A 237 1.81 2.25 0.20
CA VAL A 237 2.42 1.22 -0.65
C VAL A 237 3.94 1.24 -0.46
N ALA A 238 4.49 0.17 0.10
CA ALA A 238 5.94 -0.02 0.17
C ALA A 238 6.36 -1.32 -0.52
N ARG A 239 7.40 -1.23 -1.35
CA ARG A 239 7.94 -2.32 -2.16
C ARG A 239 9.46 -2.26 -2.16
N ASP A 240 10.10 -3.42 -2.23
CA ASP A 240 11.54 -3.55 -2.21
C ASP A 240 12.06 -3.77 -3.64
N PHE A 241 12.49 -2.68 -4.27
CA PHE A 241 12.86 -2.66 -5.68
C PHE A 241 14.22 -3.32 -5.93
N SER A 242 15.00 -3.57 -4.87
CA SER A 242 16.28 -4.28 -4.97
C SER A 242 16.11 -5.77 -5.29
N ARG A 243 14.92 -6.33 -5.08
CA ARG A 243 14.63 -7.76 -5.32
C ARG A 243 14.40 -8.09 -6.80
N SER A 244 14.75 -9.32 -7.16
CA SER A 244 14.70 -9.83 -8.53
C SER A 244 14.29 -11.30 -8.56
N GLY A 245 13.98 -11.84 -9.73
CA GLY A 245 13.53 -13.24 -9.87
C GLY A 245 12.27 -13.52 -9.07
N ALA A 246 12.25 -14.65 -8.35
CA ALA A 246 11.13 -15.09 -7.52
C ALA A 246 10.95 -14.28 -6.21
N GLU A 247 11.94 -13.49 -5.80
CA GLU A 247 11.83 -12.64 -4.59
C GLU A 247 11.14 -11.29 -4.86
N ARG A 248 10.86 -10.99 -6.13
CA ARG A 248 10.24 -9.76 -6.59
C ARG A 248 8.72 -9.83 -6.41
N ASP A 249 8.14 -8.75 -5.91
CA ASP A 249 6.70 -8.63 -5.71
C ASP A 249 5.94 -8.76 -7.04
N PRO A 250 5.08 -9.80 -7.21
CA PRO A 250 4.44 -10.09 -8.49
C PRO A 250 3.36 -9.08 -8.85
N GLU A 251 2.63 -8.58 -7.84
CA GLU A 251 1.61 -7.54 -7.97
C GLU A 251 1.91 -6.41 -6.97
N PRO A 252 2.42 -5.26 -7.45
CA PRO A 252 2.81 -4.17 -6.57
C PRO A 252 1.65 -3.22 -6.24
N ASP A 253 0.46 -3.46 -6.80
CA ASP A 253 -0.73 -2.62 -6.67
C ASP A 253 -1.95 -3.35 -6.06
N LEU A 254 -1.67 -4.43 -5.30
CA LEU A 254 -2.67 -5.34 -4.72
C LEU A 254 -3.82 -4.63 -3.99
N ALA A 255 -3.51 -3.59 -3.23
CA ALA A 255 -4.52 -2.78 -2.54
C ALA A 255 -4.97 -1.56 -3.34
N GLN A 256 -4.07 -0.94 -4.12
CA GLN A 256 -4.39 0.26 -4.90
C GLN A 256 -5.44 -0.02 -5.98
N TRP A 257 -5.32 -1.15 -6.67
CA TRP A 257 -6.24 -1.57 -7.73
C TRP A 257 -7.70 -1.73 -7.25
N PRO A 258 -8.02 -2.55 -6.23
CA PRO A 258 -9.38 -2.68 -5.73
C PRO A 258 -9.89 -1.35 -5.16
N LEU A 259 -9.09 -0.61 -4.38
CA LEU A 259 -9.50 0.70 -3.84
C LEU A 259 -9.89 1.71 -4.94
N MET A 260 -9.10 1.83 -6.01
CA MET A 260 -9.44 2.70 -7.15
C MET A 260 -10.67 2.19 -7.93
N ASN A 261 -10.85 0.87 -8.06
CA ASN A 261 -12.05 0.30 -8.66
C ASN A 261 -13.30 0.61 -7.82
N THR A 262 -13.24 0.44 -6.51
CA THR A 262 -14.31 0.77 -5.58
C THR A 262 -14.59 2.28 -5.58
N GLN A 263 -13.56 3.15 -5.64
CA GLN A 263 -13.73 4.59 -5.82
C GLN A 263 -14.50 4.93 -7.10
N ARG A 264 -14.18 4.28 -8.22
CA ARG A 264 -14.91 4.40 -9.49
C ARG A 264 -16.35 3.88 -9.38
N LYS A 265 -16.58 2.72 -8.73
CA LYS A 265 -17.93 2.16 -8.48
C LYS A 265 -18.78 3.13 -7.65
N VAL A 266 -18.23 3.65 -6.55
CA VAL A 266 -18.87 4.65 -5.66
C VAL A 266 -19.21 5.93 -6.41
N ARG A 267 -18.27 6.48 -7.20
CA ARG A 267 -18.47 7.67 -8.04
C ARG A 267 -19.59 7.49 -9.08
N ASN A 268 -19.66 6.31 -9.70
CA ASN A 268 -20.63 6.02 -10.77
C ASN A 268 -22.03 5.67 -10.26
N ARG A 269 -22.21 5.40 -8.95
CA ARG A 269 -23.50 4.98 -8.37
C ARG A 269 -24.57 6.09 -8.37
N SER A 270 -24.15 7.35 -8.39
CA SER A 270 -25.05 8.51 -8.29
C SER A 270 -25.12 9.27 -9.62
N LEU A 271 -26.19 9.02 -10.38
CA LEU A 271 -26.48 9.75 -11.63
C LEU A 271 -26.95 11.21 -11.40
N LEU A 272 -27.38 11.54 -10.18
CA LEU A 272 -27.96 12.85 -9.81
C LEU A 272 -26.97 13.75 -9.05
N GLU A 273 -26.06 13.17 -8.28
CA GLU A 273 -24.97 13.86 -7.56
C GLU A 273 -23.63 13.23 -7.96
N PRO A 274 -22.92 13.73 -9.00
CA PRO A 274 -21.67 13.13 -9.50
C PRO A 274 -20.46 13.41 -8.60
N ARG A 275 -20.64 13.36 -7.27
CA ARG A 275 -19.59 13.52 -6.27
C ARG A 275 -19.13 12.15 -5.79
N SER A 276 -17.84 11.85 -5.91
CA SER A 276 -17.27 10.66 -5.28
C SER A 276 -17.36 10.79 -3.77
N ARG A 277 -18.16 9.94 -3.12
CA ARG A 277 -18.15 9.78 -1.66
C ARG A 277 -16.85 9.17 -1.12
N LEU A 278 -15.91 8.74 -1.96
CA LEU A 278 -14.62 8.19 -1.54
C LEU A 278 -13.45 9.07 -2.00
N LEU A 279 -12.69 9.59 -1.03
CA LEU A 279 -11.34 10.11 -1.19
C LEU A 279 -10.36 8.97 -0.87
N LEU A 280 -9.57 8.59 -1.87
CA LEU A 280 -8.40 7.75 -1.71
C LEU A 280 -7.16 8.63 -1.82
N GLU A 281 -6.28 8.60 -0.82
CA GLU A 281 -4.95 9.20 -0.91
C GLU A 281 -3.89 8.11 -0.76
N VAL A 282 -2.72 8.30 -1.39
CA VAL A 282 -1.60 7.34 -1.32
C VAL A 282 -0.34 8.05 -0.85
N VAL A 283 0.29 7.52 0.20
CA VAL A 283 1.57 8.00 0.76
C VAL A 283 2.69 7.68 -0.22
N ARG A 284 3.47 8.69 -0.63
CA ARG A 284 4.49 8.57 -1.69
C ARG A 284 5.77 9.33 -1.33
N PRO A 285 6.92 8.65 -1.16
CA PRO A 285 7.07 7.19 -1.09
C PRO A 285 6.38 6.64 0.17
N GLY A 286 5.99 5.36 0.18
CA GLY A 286 5.42 4.68 1.35
C GLY A 286 6.43 4.44 2.48
N SER A 287 7.02 5.51 2.98
CA SER A 287 7.90 5.57 4.14
C SER A 287 7.10 5.89 5.41
N ARG A 288 7.64 5.54 6.58
CA ARG A 288 6.99 5.83 7.87
C ARG A 288 7.00 7.33 8.15
N GLU A 289 8.02 8.03 7.68
CA GLU A 289 8.21 9.47 7.80
C GLU A 289 7.17 10.22 6.96
N GLU A 290 7.06 9.89 5.65
CA GLU A 290 6.02 10.49 4.78
C GLU A 290 4.60 10.16 5.27
N LEU A 291 4.36 8.98 5.88
CA LEU A 291 3.08 8.67 6.52
C LEU A 291 2.77 9.65 7.67
N ALA A 292 3.74 9.91 8.55
CA ALA A 292 3.56 10.84 9.67
C ALA A 292 3.35 12.29 9.17
N ASP A 293 4.14 12.71 8.18
CA ASP A 293 4.04 14.05 7.57
C ASP A 293 2.70 14.23 6.83
N HIS A 294 2.25 13.22 6.08
CA HIS A 294 0.94 13.20 5.40
C HIS A 294 -0.19 13.37 6.41
N LEU A 295 -0.15 12.61 7.52
CA LEU A 295 -1.15 12.70 8.57
C LEU A 295 -1.13 14.05 9.29
N ASP A 296 0.04 14.64 9.59
CA ASP A 296 0.09 15.97 10.21
C ASP A 296 -0.45 17.07 9.29
N VAL A 297 -0.03 17.06 8.02
CA VAL A 297 -0.53 18.01 7.01
C VAL A 297 -2.04 17.91 6.87
N ARG A 298 -2.61 16.70 6.86
CA ARG A 298 -4.07 16.49 6.78
C ARG A 298 -4.80 16.89 8.06
N ALA A 299 -4.27 16.55 9.23
CA ALA A 299 -4.81 16.99 10.51
C ALA A 299 -4.80 18.53 10.65
N SER A 300 -3.78 19.22 10.12
CA SER A 300 -3.73 20.69 10.07
C SER A 300 -4.83 21.31 9.19
N GLN A 301 -5.35 20.53 8.22
CA GLN A 301 -6.44 20.91 7.33
C GLN A 301 -7.82 20.45 7.85
N GLY A 302 -7.87 19.75 8.99
CA GLY A 302 -9.09 19.15 9.54
C GLY A 302 -9.56 17.88 8.82
N VAL A 303 -8.66 17.19 8.11
CA VAL A 303 -8.92 15.92 7.41
C VAL A 303 -8.33 14.78 8.24
N TYR A 304 -9.16 13.79 8.56
CA TYR A 304 -8.81 12.61 9.37
C TYR A 304 -9.26 11.35 8.63
N PHE A 305 -8.42 10.30 8.61
CA PHE A 305 -8.71 9.10 7.83
C PHE A 305 -9.51 8.08 8.64
N HIS A 306 -10.62 7.61 8.06
CA HIS A 306 -11.46 6.58 8.68
C HIS A 306 -10.84 5.18 8.56
N LEU A 307 -9.96 4.99 7.56
CA LEU A 307 -9.27 3.74 7.28
C LEU A 307 -7.84 4.01 6.79
N VAL A 308 -6.86 3.25 7.29
CA VAL A 308 -5.51 3.18 6.71
C VAL A 308 -5.22 1.76 6.23
N HIS A 309 -4.79 1.61 4.98
CA HIS A 309 -4.32 0.34 4.42
C HIS A 309 -2.79 0.36 4.30
N PHE A 310 -2.13 -0.67 4.82
CA PHE A 310 -0.70 -0.94 4.65
C PHE A 310 -0.52 -2.09 3.65
N ASP A 311 -0.08 -1.75 2.45
CA ASP A 311 0.25 -2.69 1.38
C ASP A 311 1.78 -2.82 1.34
N LEU A 312 2.33 -3.69 2.19
CA LEU A 312 3.77 -3.83 2.42
C LEU A 312 4.12 -5.14 3.15
N HIS A 313 5.39 -5.54 3.14
CA HIS A 313 5.79 -6.79 3.81
C HIS A 313 5.80 -6.70 5.33
N GLY A 314 5.38 -7.78 5.98
CA GLY A 314 5.58 -8.03 7.41
C GLY A 314 6.66 -9.07 7.66
N ARG A 315 7.35 -8.98 8.80
CA ARG A 315 8.30 -9.98 9.31
C ARG A 315 8.19 -10.07 10.83
N VAL A 316 8.50 -11.24 11.39
CA VAL A 316 8.76 -11.42 12.83
C VAL A 316 10.24 -11.80 12.95
N MET A 317 10.98 -11.11 13.81
CA MET A 317 12.43 -11.30 14.00
C MET A 317 12.82 -10.97 15.44
N SER A 318 13.91 -11.57 15.93
CA SER A 318 14.52 -11.21 17.21
C SER A 318 14.95 -9.74 17.24
N ASP A 319 14.68 -9.05 18.35
CA ASP A 319 15.29 -7.76 18.68
C ASP A 319 16.69 -7.94 19.32
N GLU A 320 17.30 -6.83 19.74
CA GLU A 320 18.61 -6.78 20.42
C GLU A 320 18.66 -7.61 21.71
N HIS A 321 17.50 -7.91 22.31
CA HIS A 321 17.36 -8.70 23.53
C HIS A 321 16.93 -10.16 23.24
N GLY A 322 16.82 -10.56 21.97
CA GLY A 322 16.40 -11.89 21.54
C GLY A 322 14.88 -12.10 21.45
N ASN A 323 14.06 -11.10 21.81
CA ASN A 323 12.60 -11.20 21.80
C ASN A 323 12.06 -11.19 20.37
N GLN A 324 11.09 -12.06 20.06
CA GLN A 324 10.40 -12.00 18.76
C GLN A 324 9.53 -10.75 18.67
N VAL A 325 9.91 -9.81 17.82
CA VAL A 325 9.20 -8.54 17.57
C VAL A 325 8.67 -8.53 16.13
N PRO A 326 7.45 -8.04 15.89
CA PRO A 326 6.90 -7.90 14.54
C PRO A 326 7.25 -6.54 13.93
N TRP A 327 7.63 -6.56 12.67
CA TRP A 327 8.16 -5.44 11.89
C TRP A 327 7.40 -5.28 10.56
N LEU A 328 7.25 -4.03 10.14
CA LEU A 328 6.71 -3.66 8.83
C LEU A 328 7.82 -3.09 7.96
N LEU A 329 7.85 -3.46 6.68
CA LEU A 329 8.89 -3.08 5.72
C LEU A 329 8.45 -1.86 4.90
N PHE A 330 8.75 -0.66 5.41
CA PHE A 330 8.44 0.62 4.77
C PHE A 330 9.51 1.00 3.74
N ALA A 331 9.17 1.84 2.75
CA ALA A 331 10.14 2.33 1.79
C ALA A 331 11.15 3.26 2.47
N ARG A 332 12.44 3.15 2.12
CA ARG A 332 13.46 4.06 2.64
C ARG A 332 13.29 5.47 2.05
N GLN A 333 13.07 6.45 2.92
CA GLN A 333 13.17 7.87 2.57
C GLN A 333 14.64 8.19 2.26
N ASN A 334 14.98 8.35 0.98
CA ASN A 334 16.34 8.70 0.58
C ASN A 334 16.51 10.22 0.58
N HIS A 335 17.07 10.76 1.67
CA HIS A 335 17.74 12.06 1.64
C HIS A 335 19.05 11.92 0.85
N VAL A 336 18.97 11.88 -0.48
CA VAL A 336 20.13 11.68 -1.36
C VAL A 336 21.15 12.81 -1.13
N PRO A 337 22.36 12.52 -0.60
CA PRO A 337 23.44 13.49 -0.57
C PRO A 337 23.81 13.81 -2.01
N ARG A 338 24.03 15.10 -2.34
CA ARG A 338 24.20 15.60 -3.72
C ARG A 338 25.35 14.95 -4.54
N SER A 339 26.16 14.11 -3.90
CA SER A 339 27.37 13.46 -4.41
C SER A 339 27.19 12.00 -4.88
N HIS A 340 26.12 11.30 -4.48
CA HIS A 340 25.95 9.87 -4.80
C HIS A 340 24.69 9.64 -5.64
N GLY A 341 24.84 8.94 -6.76
CA GLY A 341 23.78 8.72 -7.74
C GLY A 341 22.64 7.84 -7.26
N TYR A 342 21.61 7.69 -8.09
CA TYR A 342 20.41 6.91 -7.79
C TYR A 342 20.72 5.51 -7.25
N GLN A 343 20.29 5.28 -6.01
CA GLN A 343 20.23 3.96 -5.39
C GLN A 343 18.83 3.37 -5.58
N VAL A 344 18.77 2.09 -5.93
CA VAL A 344 17.50 1.37 -6.07
C VAL A 344 16.75 1.39 -4.73
N PRO A 345 15.48 1.82 -4.69
CA PRO A 345 14.75 1.95 -3.43
C PRO A 345 14.61 0.61 -2.69
N GLN A 346 15.10 0.59 -1.46
CA GLN A 346 15.02 -0.54 -0.53
C GLN A 346 13.95 -0.27 0.53
N THR A 347 13.60 -1.32 1.27
CA THR A 347 12.75 -1.18 2.47
C THR A 347 13.57 -1.14 3.75
N HIS A 348 13.10 -0.38 4.74
CA HIS A 348 13.61 -0.38 6.12
C HIS A 348 12.59 -1.04 7.05
N LEU A 349 13.06 -1.47 8.22
CA LEU A 349 12.22 -2.05 9.27
C LEU A 349 11.65 -0.93 10.15
N ALA A 350 10.33 -0.93 10.35
CA ALA A 350 9.65 -0.12 11.38
C ALA A 350 8.98 -1.06 12.38
N LYS A 351 9.11 -0.80 13.69
CA LYS A 351 8.41 -1.61 14.70
C LYS A 351 6.91 -1.41 14.57
N ALA A 352 6.14 -2.45 14.83
CA ALA A 352 4.69 -2.38 14.91
C ALA A 352 4.21 -1.25 15.84
N GLU A 353 4.83 -1.13 17.01
CA GLU A 353 4.52 -0.15 18.05
C GLU A 353 4.71 1.30 17.56
N ASP A 354 5.82 1.61 16.88
CA ASP A 354 6.09 2.95 16.32
C ASP A 354 5.01 3.37 15.32
N VAL A 355 4.56 2.44 14.48
CA VAL A 355 3.54 2.69 13.46
C VAL A 355 2.16 2.85 14.10
N ALA A 356 1.81 1.97 15.04
CA ALA A 356 0.56 2.06 15.80
C ALA A 356 0.48 3.38 16.60
N ALA A 357 1.59 3.80 17.21
CA ALA A 357 1.70 5.07 17.92
C ALA A 357 1.55 6.30 17.00
N VAL A 358 1.98 6.23 15.74
CA VAL A 358 1.70 7.29 14.76
C VAL A 358 0.20 7.36 14.46
N LEU A 359 -0.45 6.23 14.16
CA LEU A 359 -1.88 6.18 13.82
C LEU A 359 -2.78 6.65 14.98
N ALA A 360 -2.45 6.24 16.21
CA ALA A 360 -3.19 6.61 17.41
C ALA A 360 -3.21 8.13 17.68
N ARG A 361 -2.14 8.86 17.31
CA ARG A 361 -2.09 10.34 17.43
C ARG A 361 -3.12 11.06 16.57
N TYR A 362 -3.61 10.41 15.51
CA TYR A 362 -4.56 10.96 14.55
C TYR A 362 -5.95 10.30 14.62
N GLU A 363 -6.22 9.55 15.70
CA GLU A 363 -7.51 8.87 15.97
C GLU A 363 -7.97 7.95 14.82
N VAL A 364 -7.05 7.24 14.17
CA VAL A 364 -7.37 6.23 13.14
C VAL A 364 -7.97 4.99 13.80
N GLU A 365 -9.24 4.72 13.52
CA GLU A 365 -9.97 3.59 14.12
C GLU A 365 -9.85 2.26 13.37
N ASN A 366 -9.57 2.26 12.07
CA ASN A 366 -9.65 1.05 11.23
C ASN A 366 -8.37 0.88 10.40
N VAL A 367 -7.79 -0.32 10.44
CA VAL A 367 -6.55 -0.64 9.72
C VAL A 367 -6.68 -1.95 8.94
N VAL A 368 -6.11 -1.98 7.73
CA VAL A 368 -5.87 -3.21 6.96
C VAL A 368 -4.37 -3.40 6.81
N LEU A 369 -3.86 -4.54 7.29
CA LEU A 369 -2.46 -4.96 7.19
C LEU A 369 -2.35 -6.04 6.12
N ASN A 370 -2.15 -5.63 4.86
CA ASN A 370 -1.72 -6.56 3.81
C ASN A 370 -0.23 -6.86 3.95
N ALA A 371 0.12 -7.53 5.06
CA ALA A 371 1.47 -7.83 5.49
C ALA A 371 1.51 -9.25 6.06
N CYS A 372 2.29 -10.15 5.47
CA CYS A 372 2.44 -11.52 5.95
C CYS A 372 2.87 -11.56 7.44
N LEU A 373 2.38 -12.55 8.18
CA LEU A 373 2.60 -12.72 9.63
C LEU A 373 2.02 -11.59 10.53
N SER A 374 1.24 -10.63 10.00
CA SER A 374 0.69 -9.53 10.81
C SER A 374 -0.32 -9.96 11.90
N ALA A 375 -0.84 -11.18 11.85
CA ALA A 375 -1.64 -11.78 12.93
C ALA A 375 -0.94 -12.94 13.66
N TYR A 376 0.36 -13.15 13.45
CA TYR A 376 1.13 -14.23 14.08
C TYR A 376 1.21 -14.05 15.61
N ASN A 377 0.71 -15.04 16.37
CA ASN A 377 0.57 -14.99 17.82
C ASN A 377 1.07 -16.30 18.47
N ARG A 378 2.19 -16.86 17.99
CA ARG A 378 2.72 -18.14 18.50
C ARG A 378 3.53 -17.99 19.79
N SER A 379 4.15 -16.84 20.03
CA SER A 379 5.01 -16.59 21.21
C SER A 379 4.46 -15.52 22.16
N GLY A 380 3.17 -15.19 22.05
CA GLY A 380 2.50 -14.16 22.85
C GLY A 380 1.86 -13.05 22.00
N SER A 381 0.91 -12.31 22.58
CA SER A 381 0.22 -11.20 21.91
C SER A 381 1.19 -10.14 21.37
N ALA A 382 2.34 -9.94 22.05
CA ALA A 382 3.42 -9.07 21.63
C ALA A 382 4.06 -9.43 20.27
N THR A 383 3.90 -10.66 19.75
CA THR A 383 4.35 -10.99 18.37
C THR A 383 3.33 -10.60 17.31
N SER A 384 2.11 -10.22 17.70
CA SER A 384 0.99 -9.99 16.81
C SER A 384 0.82 -8.50 16.54
N LEU A 385 1.22 -8.07 15.35
CA LEU A 385 0.99 -6.71 14.81
C LEU A 385 -0.46 -6.25 15.02
N ALA A 386 -1.43 -7.13 14.80
CA ALA A 386 -2.84 -6.83 15.04
C ALA A 386 -3.14 -6.48 16.51
N HIS A 387 -2.60 -7.23 17.49
CA HIS A 387 -2.83 -6.95 18.91
C HIS A 387 -2.18 -5.63 19.33
N ILE A 388 -0.93 -5.40 18.92
CA ILE A 388 -0.23 -4.11 19.15
C ILE A 388 -1.07 -2.93 18.62
N PHE A 389 -1.68 -3.07 17.44
CA PHE A 389 -2.53 -2.02 16.88
C PHE A 389 -3.79 -1.80 17.73
N LEU A 390 -4.44 -2.88 18.20
CA LEU A 390 -5.58 -2.77 19.13
C LEU A 390 -5.17 -2.12 20.45
N ASP A 391 -4.01 -2.47 21.01
CA ASP A 391 -3.44 -1.92 22.25
C ASP A 391 -3.29 -0.39 22.17
N HIS A 392 -2.82 0.11 21.03
CA HIS A 392 -2.71 1.55 20.74
C HIS A 392 -4.05 2.27 20.46
N GLY A 393 -5.19 1.57 20.56
CA GLY A 393 -6.53 2.19 20.46
C GLY A 393 -7.24 2.03 19.13
N ILE A 394 -6.66 1.29 18.17
CA ILE A 394 -7.32 1.00 16.90
C ILE A 394 -8.48 0.03 17.17
N CYS A 395 -9.65 0.30 16.58
CA CYS A 395 -10.89 -0.41 16.87
C CYS A 395 -11.03 -1.69 16.05
N ASN A 396 -10.59 -1.69 14.78
CA ASN A 396 -10.68 -2.83 13.88
C ASN A 396 -9.39 -3.03 13.09
N VAL A 397 -8.89 -4.27 13.04
CA VAL A 397 -7.71 -4.65 12.26
C VAL A 397 -8.01 -5.87 11.41
N SER A 398 -7.79 -5.77 10.09
CA SER A 398 -7.71 -6.92 9.20
C SER A 398 -6.23 -7.24 8.95
N ALA A 399 -5.83 -8.51 9.04
CA ALA A 399 -4.43 -8.93 9.08
C ALA A 399 -4.25 -10.34 8.49
N MET A 400 -3.00 -10.73 8.26
CA MET A 400 -2.62 -12.01 7.66
C MET A 400 -1.95 -12.91 8.70
N TRP A 401 -2.50 -14.11 8.92
CA TRP A 401 -1.99 -15.01 9.97
C TRP A 401 -0.63 -15.63 9.63
N PHE A 402 -0.42 -16.01 8.38
CA PHE A 402 0.82 -16.62 7.87
C PHE A 402 1.32 -15.90 6.59
N PHE A 403 2.12 -16.59 5.77
CA PHE A 403 2.40 -16.21 4.39
C PHE A 403 1.16 -16.44 3.53
N VAL A 404 0.83 -15.48 2.66
CA VAL A 404 -0.41 -15.46 1.87
C VAL A 404 -0.09 -15.08 0.44
N HIS A 405 -0.56 -15.89 -0.49
CA HIS A 405 -0.32 -15.64 -1.91
C HIS A 405 -1.10 -14.43 -2.41
N TRP A 406 -0.49 -13.69 -3.33
CA TRP A 406 -1.04 -12.44 -3.85
C TRP A 406 -2.43 -12.60 -4.49
N ARG A 407 -2.75 -13.77 -5.09
CA ARG A 407 -4.09 -14.03 -5.67
C ARG A 407 -5.17 -14.09 -4.59
N THR A 408 -4.87 -14.74 -3.47
CA THR A 408 -5.73 -14.87 -2.30
C THR A 408 -6.04 -13.49 -1.73
N VAL A 409 -5.00 -12.67 -1.57
CA VAL A 409 -5.11 -11.26 -1.18
C VAL A 409 -5.93 -10.45 -2.19
N ALA A 410 -5.70 -10.64 -3.50
CA ALA A 410 -6.43 -9.90 -4.54
C ALA A 410 -7.94 -10.22 -4.53
N THR A 411 -8.30 -11.50 -4.42
CA THR A 411 -9.71 -11.94 -4.26
C THR A 411 -10.31 -11.37 -2.98
N TYR A 412 -9.57 -11.44 -1.86
CA TYR A 412 -9.99 -10.89 -0.58
C TYR A 412 -10.27 -9.39 -0.65
N LEU A 413 -9.31 -8.59 -1.15
CA LEU A 413 -9.38 -7.12 -1.13
C LEU A 413 -10.43 -6.56 -2.10
N ASP A 414 -10.65 -7.18 -3.27
CA ASP A 414 -11.68 -6.73 -4.22
C ASP A 414 -13.09 -6.87 -3.61
N THR A 415 -13.40 -8.01 -3.00
CA THR A 415 -14.67 -8.20 -2.29
C THR A 415 -14.75 -7.40 -0.98
N PHE A 416 -13.68 -7.39 -0.18
CA PHE A 416 -13.65 -6.65 1.09
C PHE A 416 -13.94 -5.15 0.89
N TYR A 417 -13.34 -4.52 -0.12
CA TYR A 417 -13.54 -3.09 -0.36
C TYR A 417 -14.90 -2.76 -0.96
N ASP A 418 -15.42 -3.60 -1.86
CA ASP A 418 -16.78 -3.46 -2.34
C ASP A 418 -17.79 -3.58 -1.19
N GLU A 419 -17.68 -4.60 -0.33
CA GLU A 419 -18.59 -4.77 0.79
C GLU A 419 -18.46 -3.62 1.80
N LEU A 420 -17.24 -3.21 2.16
CA LEU A 420 -17.00 -2.15 3.15
C LEU A 420 -17.43 -0.75 2.67
N LEU A 421 -17.05 -0.35 1.46
CA LEU A 421 -17.14 1.05 1.00
C LEU A 421 -18.24 1.27 -0.06
N TYR A 422 -18.58 0.26 -0.86
CA TYR A 422 -19.66 0.36 -1.85
C TYR A 422 -21.00 -0.14 -1.28
N TYR A 423 -21.04 -1.32 -0.65
CA TYR A 423 -22.24 -1.85 0.00
C TYR A 423 -22.41 -1.41 1.47
N CYS A 424 -21.43 -0.69 2.03
CA CYS A 424 -21.48 -0.09 3.37
C CYS A 424 -21.71 -1.11 4.51
N LYS A 425 -21.16 -2.33 4.38
CA LYS A 425 -21.22 -3.38 5.40
C LYS A 425 -20.28 -3.09 6.58
N PRO A 426 -20.59 -3.55 7.81
CA PRO A 426 -19.66 -3.50 8.93
C PRO A 426 -18.33 -4.20 8.61
N PHE A 427 -17.23 -3.71 9.20
CA PHE A 427 -15.86 -4.15 8.89
C PHE A 427 -15.63 -5.67 9.01
N HIS A 428 -16.19 -6.31 10.03
CA HIS A 428 -16.09 -7.76 10.22
C HIS A 428 -16.91 -8.55 9.18
N ILE A 429 -18.10 -8.06 8.80
CA ILE A 429 -18.94 -8.68 7.75
C ILE A 429 -18.24 -8.60 6.39
N ALA A 430 -17.66 -7.44 6.05
CA ALA A 430 -16.92 -7.27 4.80
C ALA A 430 -15.74 -8.26 4.68
N ALA A 431 -15.05 -8.55 5.79
CA ALA A 431 -13.96 -9.53 5.83
C ALA A 431 -14.43 -10.98 5.71
N GLN A 432 -15.54 -11.34 6.35
CA GLN A 432 -16.14 -12.68 6.18
C GLN A 432 -16.56 -12.92 4.73
N LEU A 433 -17.15 -11.91 4.07
CA LEU A 433 -17.49 -11.98 2.65
C LEU A 433 -16.23 -12.03 1.76
N GLY A 434 -15.15 -11.34 2.15
CA GLY A 434 -13.84 -11.50 1.52
C GLY A 434 -13.30 -12.93 1.62
N ARG A 435 -13.42 -13.60 2.78
CA ARG A 435 -13.05 -15.02 2.93
C ARG A 435 -13.96 -15.96 2.15
N GLU A 436 -15.25 -15.68 2.11
CA GLU A 436 -16.21 -16.42 1.29
C GLU A 436 -15.87 -16.31 -0.21
N ALA A 437 -15.46 -15.14 -0.67
CA ALA A 437 -14.99 -14.97 -2.06
C ALA A 437 -13.73 -15.80 -2.36
N ILE A 438 -12.81 -15.97 -1.40
CA ILE A 438 -11.69 -16.92 -1.53
C ILE A 438 -12.21 -18.37 -1.63
N ARG A 439 -13.16 -18.78 -0.77
CA ARG A 439 -13.74 -20.15 -0.84
C ARG A 439 -14.44 -20.43 -2.17
N GLN A 440 -15.12 -19.42 -2.75
CA GLN A 440 -15.77 -19.52 -4.06
C GLN A 440 -14.79 -19.43 -5.25
N LYS A 441 -13.59 -18.89 -5.04
CA LYS A 441 -12.54 -18.69 -6.07
C LYS A 441 -11.16 -19.00 -5.46
N PRO A 442 -10.88 -20.26 -5.09
CA PRO A 442 -9.66 -20.63 -4.40
C PRO A 442 -8.42 -20.36 -5.27
N THR A 443 -7.29 -20.09 -4.64
CA THR A 443 -6.04 -19.85 -5.37
C THR A 443 -5.56 -21.15 -6.02
N SER A 444 -5.60 -21.19 -7.36
CA SER A 444 -4.98 -22.27 -8.14
C SER A 444 -3.51 -21.99 -8.44
N ARG A 445 -2.65 -22.99 -8.21
CA ARG A 445 -1.22 -23.03 -8.60
C ARG A 445 -0.92 -24.36 -9.28
N ILE A 446 -0.23 -24.31 -10.43
CA ILE A 446 0.14 -25.51 -11.21
C ILE A 446 -1.10 -26.42 -11.48
N GLY A 447 -2.27 -25.81 -11.65
CA GLY A 447 -3.55 -26.52 -11.84
C GLY A 447 -4.26 -26.99 -10.57
N ARG A 448 -3.61 -27.04 -9.40
CA ARG A 448 -4.22 -27.43 -8.11
C ARG A 448 -4.75 -26.22 -7.35
N GLU A 449 -5.99 -26.31 -6.84
CA GLU A 449 -6.60 -25.35 -5.93
C GLU A 449 -6.12 -25.57 -4.48
N TYR A 450 -5.97 -24.48 -3.73
CA TYR A 450 -5.52 -24.50 -2.32
C TYR A 450 -6.60 -23.92 -1.40
N GLN A 451 -6.69 -24.45 -0.19
CA GLN A 451 -7.59 -23.95 0.86
C GLN A 451 -6.85 -22.92 1.72
N ASP A 452 -6.97 -21.64 1.38
CA ASP A 452 -6.21 -20.55 2.00
C ASP A 452 -7.08 -19.37 2.49
N PHE A 453 -8.40 -19.54 2.46
CA PHE A 453 -9.38 -18.55 2.92
C PHE A 453 -9.23 -18.16 4.40
N PHE A 454 -8.69 -19.05 5.24
CA PHE A 454 -8.54 -18.84 6.69
C PHE A 454 -7.38 -17.91 7.05
N LEU A 455 -6.57 -17.47 6.08
CA LEU A 455 -5.38 -16.66 6.33
C LEU A 455 -5.68 -15.17 6.57
N CYS A 456 -6.78 -14.67 6.01
CA CYS A 456 -7.22 -13.28 6.14
C CYS A 456 -8.11 -13.15 7.40
N VAL A 457 -7.50 -12.78 8.52
CA VAL A 457 -8.13 -12.79 9.84
C VAL A 457 -8.47 -11.37 10.30
N ASN A 458 -9.54 -11.24 11.09
CA ASN A 458 -10.03 -9.93 11.53
C ASN A 458 -10.26 -9.85 13.03
N TYR A 459 -9.75 -8.77 13.61
CA TYR A 459 -9.85 -8.42 15.01
C TYR A 459 -10.71 -7.18 15.20
N SER A 460 -11.48 -7.17 16.29
CA SER A 460 -12.16 -5.97 16.79
C SER A 460 -11.90 -5.79 18.28
N ARG A 461 -11.86 -4.53 18.70
CA ARG A 461 -11.70 -4.12 20.10
C ARG A 461 -13.03 -4.06 20.85
N MET A 462 -14.12 -3.82 20.12
CA MET A 462 -15.45 -3.62 20.69
C MET A 462 -16.40 -4.73 20.27
N TRP A 463 -17.34 -5.05 21.16
CA TRP A 463 -18.53 -5.77 20.77
C TRP A 463 -19.30 -4.94 19.72
N PRO A 464 -19.65 -5.48 18.54
CA PRO A 464 -20.54 -4.80 17.60
C PRO A 464 -21.96 -4.82 18.16
N THR A 465 -22.23 -3.91 19.09
CA THR A 465 -23.56 -3.78 19.69
C THR A 465 -24.56 -3.41 18.61
N THR A 466 -25.61 -4.21 18.45
CA THR A 466 -26.76 -3.98 17.54
C THR A 466 -27.39 -2.60 17.74
N ARG A 467 -27.25 -2.00 18.94
CA ARG A 467 -27.62 -0.59 19.24
C ARG A 467 -26.87 0.48 18.45
N THR A 468 -25.77 0.14 17.77
CA THR A 468 -25.07 1.08 16.85
C THR A 468 -25.69 1.08 15.45
N ILE A 469 -26.68 0.21 15.20
CA ILE A 469 -27.51 0.14 13.99
C ILE A 469 -28.97 0.38 14.38
N ASP A 470 -29.24 1.54 15.00
CA ASP A 470 -30.60 2.06 15.13
C ASP A 470 -30.71 3.35 14.30
N PRO A 471 -31.32 3.29 13.09
CA PRO A 471 -31.57 4.46 12.26
C PRO A 471 -32.75 5.31 12.77
N MET A 472 -33.17 5.16 14.02
CA MET A 472 -34.16 6.01 14.68
C MET A 472 -33.70 6.51 16.05
N THR A 473 -32.78 7.48 16.07
CA THR A 473 -33.05 8.67 16.91
C THR A 473 -34.29 9.38 16.36
N ARG A 474 -35.44 8.81 16.71
CA ARG A 474 -36.75 9.43 16.61
C ARG A 474 -36.64 10.77 17.34
N GLU A 475 -36.75 11.88 16.62
CA GLU A 475 -36.94 13.17 17.29
C GLU A 475 -38.08 13.00 18.31
N PRO A 476 -37.94 13.46 19.56
CA PRO A 476 -39.04 13.41 20.51
C PRO A 476 -40.18 14.24 19.91
N SER A 477 -41.26 13.54 19.50
CA SER A 477 -42.43 14.18 18.89
C SER A 477 -42.83 15.38 19.72
N PRO A 478 -42.98 16.59 19.12
CA PRO A 478 -43.34 17.77 19.90
C PRO A 478 -44.66 17.51 20.61
N ALA A 479 -44.65 17.65 21.94
CA ALA A 479 -45.82 17.41 22.75
C ALA A 479 -46.97 18.35 22.33
N PRO A 480 -48.22 17.88 22.29
CA PRO A 480 -49.34 18.67 21.77
C PRO A 480 -49.78 19.74 22.78
N SER A 481 -49.11 20.90 22.78
CA SER A 481 -49.56 22.10 23.49
C SER A 481 -50.50 22.93 22.62
N ALA A 482 -51.70 23.20 23.12
CA ALA A 482 -52.81 23.73 22.35
C ALA A 482 -52.84 25.28 22.24
N ARG A 483 -53.45 25.76 21.15
CA ARG A 483 -54.19 27.04 20.98
C ARG A 483 -53.46 28.39 21.14
N SER A 484 -53.27 29.05 20.00
CA SER A 484 -53.86 30.38 19.68
C SER A 484 -53.92 30.53 18.14
N GLN A 485 -55.08 30.55 17.46
CA GLN A 485 -56.08 31.64 17.34
C GLN A 485 -55.53 32.91 16.66
N GLY A 486 -56.10 33.26 15.50
CA GLY A 486 -55.82 34.47 14.70
C GLY A 486 -54.60 34.38 13.77
N SER A 487 -54.61 34.88 12.52
CA SER A 487 -55.68 35.56 11.75
C SER A 487 -55.46 35.37 10.24
N ALA A 488 -56.51 35.60 9.44
CA ALA A 488 -56.49 35.47 7.99
C ALA A 488 -56.08 36.77 7.25
N THR A 489 -55.76 36.64 5.96
CA THR A 489 -55.49 37.72 4.97
C THR A 489 -54.17 38.48 5.20
N SER A 490 -53.48 39.04 4.19
CA SER A 490 -53.99 39.59 2.92
C SER A 490 -52.95 39.62 1.77
N ASN A 491 -53.41 40.04 0.59
CA ASN A 491 -52.67 40.07 -0.67
C ASN A 491 -51.53 41.10 -0.76
N ALA A 492 -50.62 40.81 -1.72
CA ALA A 492 -49.92 41.76 -2.60
C ALA A 492 -49.06 42.89 -2.01
N SER A 493 -47.77 42.86 -2.37
CA SER A 493 -47.19 44.02 -3.06
C SER A 493 -46.32 43.55 -4.22
N ALA A 494 -46.53 44.18 -5.37
CA ALA A 494 -45.70 44.00 -6.56
C ALA A 494 -45.22 45.39 -7.01
N ARG A 495 -44.12 45.39 -7.78
CA ARG A 495 -43.52 46.52 -8.52
C ARG A 495 -42.53 47.41 -7.75
N SER A 496 -41.26 47.27 -8.13
CA SER A 496 -40.58 48.39 -8.79
C SER A 496 -39.89 47.91 -10.09
N PHE A 497 -40.44 48.39 -11.21
CA PHE A 497 -39.82 48.44 -12.54
C PHE A 497 -38.91 49.69 -12.61
N MET A 498 -37.84 49.83 -13.41
CA MET A 498 -37.16 49.01 -14.44
C MET A 498 -35.61 49.08 -14.17
N SER A 499 -34.62 48.71 -14.99
CA SER A 499 -34.49 48.03 -16.31
C SER A 499 -33.05 47.49 -16.47
N GLY A 500 -32.82 46.51 -17.35
CA GLY A 500 -31.47 46.10 -17.78
C GLY A 500 -31.52 44.93 -18.77
N ILE A 501 -31.37 45.21 -20.07
CA ILE A 501 -31.51 44.20 -21.12
C ILE A 501 -30.27 43.29 -21.10
N TRP A 502 -30.40 42.09 -20.52
CA TRP A 502 -29.45 41.00 -20.72
C TRP A 502 -30.12 39.87 -21.49
N LYS A 503 -29.85 39.81 -22.80
CA LYS A 503 -30.21 38.64 -23.62
C LYS A 503 -29.27 37.50 -23.24
N PRO A 504 -29.76 36.32 -22.82
CA PRO A 504 -28.91 35.14 -22.74
C PRO A 504 -28.39 34.84 -24.15
N ALA A 505 -27.07 34.84 -24.32
CA ALA A 505 -26.48 34.31 -25.55
C ALA A 505 -26.81 32.81 -25.62
N SER A 506 -27.31 32.36 -26.78
CA SER A 506 -27.60 30.95 -27.02
C SER A 506 -26.33 30.11 -26.78
N PRO A 507 -26.40 29.00 -26.03
CA PRO A 507 -25.24 28.17 -25.79
C PRO A 507 -24.80 27.53 -27.10
N ARG A 508 -23.60 27.89 -27.57
CA ARG A 508 -22.90 27.08 -28.56
C ARG A 508 -22.61 25.72 -27.90
N PRO A 509 -22.87 24.59 -28.59
CA PRO A 509 -22.48 23.29 -28.05
C PRO A 509 -20.96 23.28 -27.83
N PRO A 510 -20.46 22.75 -26.69
CA PRO A 510 -19.04 22.49 -26.53
C PRO A 510 -18.59 21.52 -27.61
N LEU A 511 -17.60 21.93 -28.40
CA LEU A 511 -16.94 21.05 -29.35
C LEU A 511 -16.23 19.95 -28.55
N GLU A 512 -16.63 18.70 -28.79
CA GLU A 512 -15.93 17.48 -28.36
C GLU A 512 -15.58 17.41 -26.86
N ALA A 513 -16.57 17.06 -26.03
CA ALA A 513 -16.28 16.35 -24.79
C ALA A 513 -15.51 15.06 -25.14
N PRO A 514 -14.36 14.76 -24.51
CA PRO A 514 -13.62 13.55 -24.79
C PRO A 514 -14.44 12.35 -24.31
N HIS A 515 -14.97 11.62 -25.29
CA HIS A 515 -15.43 10.23 -25.24
C HIS A 515 -15.61 9.62 -23.86
N SER A 516 -16.88 9.37 -23.49
CA SER A 516 -17.29 8.48 -22.38
C SER A 516 -16.96 7.01 -22.66
N GLY A 517 -15.76 6.70 -23.13
CA GLY A 517 -15.17 5.37 -23.04
C GLY A 517 -14.79 5.13 -21.59
N GLY A 518 -15.33 4.08 -20.98
CA GLY A 518 -15.25 3.87 -19.53
C GLY A 518 -13.82 3.99 -19.00
N GLU A 519 -13.58 4.95 -18.10
CA GLU A 519 -12.27 5.25 -17.49
C GLU A 519 -11.72 3.96 -16.85
N GLN A 520 -10.81 3.30 -17.58
CA GLN A 520 -10.19 2.08 -17.13
C GLN A 520 -9.14 2.47 -16.10
N VAL A 521 -9.34 2.06 -14.85
CA VAL A 521 -8.33 2.16 -13.80
C VAL A 521 -7.01 1.59 -14.34
N MET A 522 -5.90 2.24 -14.01
CA MET A 522 -4.57 1.81 -14.41
C MET A 522 -4.02 0.81 -13.39
N ARG A 523 -3.43 -0.31 -13.85
CA ARG A 523 -2.61 -1.16 -12.99
C ARG A 523 -1.27 -0.49 -12.75
N MET A 524 -0.88 -0.36 -11.49
CA MET A 524 0.46 0.09 -11.13
C MET A 524 1.43 -1.09 -11.19
N GLN A 525 2.56 -0.89 -11.83
CA GLN A 525 3.62 -1.88 -11.98
C GLN A 525 4.89 -1.35 -11.30
N LEU A 526 5.85 -2.23 -10.97
CA LEU A 526 7.06 -1.83 -10.22
C LEU A 526 7.80 -0.66 -10.89
N HIS A 527 7.97 -0.69 -12.21
CA HIS A 527 8.60 0.41 -12.93
C HIS A 527 7.83 1.75 -12.81
N LEU A 528 6.50 1.74 -12.63
CA LEU A 528 5.70 2.95 -12.45
C LEU A 528 5.81 3.49 -11.01
N LEU A 529 5.91 2.60 -10.01
CA LEU A 529 6.24 3.02 -8.64
C LEU A 529 7.68 3.53 -8.53
N GLU A 530 8.61 3.01 -9.33
CA GLU A 530 9.97 3.55 -9.47
C GLU A 530 9.93 5.00 -10.00
N LEU A 531 9.06 5.29 -10.98
CA LEU A 531 8.84 6.65 -11.47
C LEU A 531 8.27 7.57 -10.38
N GLU A 532 7.25 7.11 -9.64
CA GLU A 532 6.74 7.87 -8.48
C GLU A 532 7.86 8.17 -7.48
N TYR A 533 8.65 7.15 -7.10
CA TYR A 533 9.78 7.30 -6.18
C TYR A 533 10.81 8.32 -6.69
N LYS A 534 11.18 8.27 -7.98
CA LYS A 534 12.10 9.23 -8.59
C LYS A 534 11.53 10.64 -8.64
N LEU A 535 10.23 10.81 -8.92
CA LEU A 535 9.58 12.12 -8.89
C LEU A 535 9.55 12.71 -7.47
N MET A 536 9.23 11.91 -6.45
CA MET A 536 9.26 12.36 -5.05
C MET A 536 10.68 12.74 -4.59
N THR A 537 11.70 11.99 -5.03
CA THR A 537 13.09 12.16 -4.58
C THR A 537 13.83 13.29 -5.32
N PHE A 538 13.74 13.33 -6.66
CA PHE A 538 14.55 14.22 -7.50
C PHE A 538 13.78 15.42 -8.07
N ARG A 539 12.44 15.41 -7.98
CA ARG A 539 11.48 16.38 -8.55
C ARG A 539 11.46 16.48 -10.07
N VAL A 540 12.59 16.30 -10.72
CA VAL A 540 12.82 16.34 -12.16
C VAL A 540 13.16 14.93 -12.62
N VAL A 541 12.37 14.37 -13.53
CA VAL A 541 12.63 13.05 -14.12
C VAL A 541 12.54 13.13 -15.65
N TYR A 542 13.44 12.44 -16.34
CA TYR A 542 13.31 12.17 -17.76
C TYR A 542 12.85 10.75 -18.00
N ALA A 543 11.68 10.60 -18.59
CA ALA A 543 11.09 9.33 -18.98
C ALA A 543 11.40 9.04 -20.44
N SER A 544 12.07 7.91 -20.67
CA SER A 544 12.44 7.41 -21.99
C SER A 544 11.69 6.15 -22.38
N ASP A 545 11.39 5.99 -23.66
CA ASP A 545 10.98 4.72 -24.24
C ASP A 545 12.05 4.00 -25.07
N LEU A 546 13.28 4.54 -25.12
CA LEU A 546 14.40 4.01 -25.91
C LEU A 546 14.08 3.85 -27.42
N ARG A 547 13.25 4.76 -27.99
CA ARG A 547 12.80 4.75 -29.40
C ARG A 547 12.09 3.45 -29.81
N ARG A 548 11.53 2.71 -28.85
CA ARG A 548 10.91 1.40 -29.10
C ARG A 548 9.61 1.54 -29.90
N GLN A 549 9.52 0.84 -31.03
CA GLN A 549 8.31 0.78 -31.83
C GLN A 549 7.13 0.25 -30.99
N GLY A 550 5.95 0.88 -31.12
CA GLY A 550 4.78 0.54 -30.31
C GLY A 550 4.85 0.99 -28.85
N SER A 551 5.81 1.85 -28.48
CA SER A 551 5.86 2.50 -27.17
C SER A 551 4.51 3.13 -26.79
N LYS A 552 4.11 2.90 -25.54
CA LYS A 552 2.91 3.51 -24.95
C LYS A 552 3.23 4.67 -24.00
N LEU A 553 4.47 5.16 -23.96
CA LEU A 553 4.94 6.13 -22.94
C LEU A 553 3.96 7.27 -22.72
N GLY A 554 3.57 8.01 -23.77
CA GLY A 554 2.61 9.11 -23.66
C GLY A 554 1.29 8.71 -23.01
N SER A 555 0.65 7.63 -23.48
CA SER A 555 -0.63 7.17 -22.92
C SER A 555 -0.51 6.52 -21.53
N THR A 556 0.64 5.95 -21.18
CA THR A 556 0.95 5.55 -19.80
C THR A 556 1.04 6.77 -18.90
N MET A 557 1.74 7.83 -19.32
CA MET A 557 1.91 9.06 -18.53
C MET A 557 0.61 9.85 -18.38
N ASP A 558 -0.25 9.87 -19.39
CA ASP A 558 -1.60 10.42 -19.27
C ASP A 558 -2.43 9.69 -18.21
N LYS A 559 -2.41 8.35 -18.20
CA LYS A 559 -3.11 7.55 -17.17
C LYS A 559 -2.53 7.75 -15.77
N MET A 560 -1.21 7.92 -15.65
CA MET A 560 -0.58 8.26 -14.36
C MET A 560 -0.94 9.66 -13.90
N ALA A 561 -0.99 10.64 -14.80
CA ALA A 561 -1.45 11.99 -14.50
C ALA A 561 -2.90 12.00 -13.97
N ASP A 562 -3.81 11.29 -14.65
CA ASP A 562 -5.20 11.16 -14.22
C ASP A 562 -5.31 10.43 -12.86
N MET A 563 -4.50 9.39 -12.62
CA MET A 563 -4.39 8.71 -11.32
C MET A 563 -3.87 9.64 -10.20
N TRP A 564 -2.85 10.46 -10.46
CA TRP A 564 -2.28 11.39 -9.49
C TRP A 564 -3.27 12.51 -9.12
N LEU A 565 -4.08 12.97 -10.07
CA LEU A 565 -5.20 13.87 -9.81
C LEU A 565 -6.30 13.19 -8.98
N ASN A 566 -6.69 11.96 -9.33
CA ASN A 566 -7.73 11.18 -8.64
C ASN A 566 -7.33 10.75 -7.20
N THR A 567 -6.03 10.64 -6.91
CA THR A 567 -5.47 10.27 -5.59
C THR A 567 -4.92 11.45 -4.79
N ASN A 568 -5.30 12.68 -5.17
CA ASN A 568 -4.97 13.94 -4.50
C ASN A 568 -3.46 14.24 -4.30
N LEU A 569 -2.61 13.70 -5.18
CA LEU A 569 -1.17 13.95 -5.17
C LEU A 569 -0.84 15.35 -5.68
N VAL A 570 -1.45 15.73 -6.80
CA VAL A 570 -1.31 17.05 -7.44
C VAL A 570 -2.70 17.66 -7.69
N ASP A 571 -2.81 18.98 -7.66
CA ASP A 571 -4.06 19.69 -8.00
C ASP A 571 -4.19 19.91 -9.53
N GLU A 572 -3.08 20.02 -10.25
CA GLU A 572 -3.05 20.23 -11.70
C GLU A 572 -1.84 19.63 -12.43
N VAL A 573 -2.02 19.42 -13.73
CA VAL A 573 -1.02 18.93 -14.69
C VAL A 573 -0.96 19.88 -15.88
N LEU A 574 0.22 20.44 -16.15
CA LEU A 574 0.47 21.41 -17.21
C LEU A 574 1.38 20.80 -18.27
N TYR A 575 0.94 20.79 -19.52
CA TYR A 575 1.70 20.22 -20.64
C TYR A 575 2.41 21.29 -21.46
N TYR A 576 3.64 21.03 -21.87
CA TYR A 576 4.49 21.94 -22.64
C TYR A 576 5.19 21.21 -23.79
N LYS A 577 5.70 21.97 -24.77
CA LYS A 577 6.66 21.46 -25.76
C LYS A 577 8.02 22.11 -25.49
N ALA A 578 9.09 21.31 -25.45
CA ALA A 578 10.44 21.81 -25.15
C ALA A 578 10.88 22.98 -26.07
N LYS A 579 10.42 22.96 -27.33
CA LYS A 579 10.70 24.02 -28.32
C LYS A 579 10.20 25.42 -27.93
N ASP A 580 9.26 25.53 -26.99
CA ASP A 580 8.75 26.81 -26.52
C ASP A 580 9.63 27.45 -25.43
N PHE A 581 10.56 26.69 -24.81
CA PHE A 581 11.56 27.22 -23.88
C PHE A 581 12.71 27.97 -24.58
N ALA A 582 12.88 27.77 -25.89
CA ALA A 582 13.82 28.53 -26.72
C ALA A 582 13.33 29.94 -27.08
N ARG A 583 12.10 30.33 -26.72
CA ARG A 583 11.57 31.65 -27.09
C ARG A 583 12.21 32.74 -26.23
N SER A 584 12.92 33.67 -26.88
CA SER A 584 13.49 34.85 -26.20
C SER A 584 12.41 35.72 -25.55
N ALA A 585 12.75 36.34 -24.41
CA ALA A 585 11.88 37.23 -23.64
C ALA A 585 11.53 38.55 -24.35
N LEU A 586 12.03 38.77 -25.58
CA LEU A 586 11.71 39.91 -26.45
C LEU A 586 10.23 39.97 -26.87
N SER A 587 9.43 38.93 -26.63
CA SER A 587 7.97 39.01 -26.74
C SER A 587 7.39 39.89 -25.62
N ARG A 588 7.18 41.18 -25.93
CA ARG A 588 6.79 42.28 -25.01
C ARG A 588 5.56 42.07 -24.10
N SER A 589 4.84 40.94 -24.16
CA SER A 589 3.71 40.63 -23.27
C SER A 589 3.97 39.53 -22.24
N MET A 590 5.16 38.91 -22.20
CA MET A 590 5.48 37.85 -21.24
C MET A 590 6.24 38.39 -20.01
N ARG A 591 5.78 38.01 -18.81
CA ARG A 591 6.57 38.16 -17.58
C ARG A 591 7.89 37.38 -17.73
N PRO A 592 9.04 37.92 -17.31
CA PRO A 592 10.32 37.20 -17.33
C PRO A 592 10.19 35.81 -16.70
N GLY A 593 10.52 34.76 -17.46
CA GLY A 593 10.48 33.37 -16.97
C GLY A 593 9.12 32.66 -17.03
N SER A 594 8.08 33.23 -17.65
CA SER A 594 6.77 32.58 -17.81
C SER A 594 6.63 31.86 -19.17
N VAL A 595 6.81 30.53 -19.19
CA VAL A 595 6.53 29.70 -20.38
C VAL A 595 5.04 29.33 -20.43
N ARG A 596 4.39 29.54 -21.57
CA ARG A 596 2.96 29.23 -21.74
C ARG A 596 2.75 27.73 -21.94
N HIS A 597 1.94 27.11 -21.09
CA HIS A 597 1.48 25.72 -21.28
C HIS A 597 0.58 25.59 -22.51
N ARG A 598 0.57 24.39 -23.09
CA ARG A 598 -0.23 24.01 -24.27
C ARG A 598 -1.58 23.43 -23.88
N ASP A 599 -1.60 22.63 -22.81
CA ASP A 599 -2.79 22.03 -22.20
C ASP A 599 -2.66 22.11 -20.68
N ARG A 600 -3.81 22.07 -19.99
CA ARG A 600 -3.95 22.11 -18.53
C ARG A 600 -5.08 21.18 -18.12
N ARG A 601 -4.73 20.08 -17.45
CA ARG A 601 -5.70 19.26 -16.72
C ARG A 601 -5.67 19.70 -15.26
N THR A 602 -6.80 20.10 -14.72
CA THR A 602 -6.98 20.24 -13.27
C THR A 602 -7.65 18.99 -12.74
N ARG A 603 -7.50 18.69 -11.45
CA ARG A 603 -8.35 17.72 -10.76
C ARG A 603 -9.80 18.09 -11.07
N ALA A 604 -10.64 17.10 -11.37
CA ALA A 604 -12.08 17.33 -11.49
C ALA A 604 -12.58 17.83 -10.12
N THR A 605 -12.73 19.14 -9.97
CA THR A 605 -13.40 19.71 -8.82
C THR A 605 -14.85 19.23 -8.89
N ASN A 606 -15.22 18.35 -7.96
CA ASN A 606 -16.51 17.65 -7.93
C ASN A 606 -17.70 18.61 -7.72
N ALA A 607 -18.09 19.33 -8.78
CA ALA A 607 -19.45 19.49 -9.26
C ALA A 607 -19.52 20.43 -10.47
N GLY A 608 -20.58 20.29 -11.26
CA GLY A 608 -21.10 21.41 -12.04
C GLY A 608 -21.79 22.44 -11.13
N TYR A 609 -22.94 22.96 -11.57
CA TYR A 609 -23.70 24.02 -10.91
C TYR A 609 -23.90 23.84 -9.38
N LEU A 610 -24.00 22.59 -8.89
CA LEU A 610 -24.19 22.27 -7.47
C LEU A 610 -22.98 22.59 -6.55
N GLN A 611 -21.80 22.92 -7.08
CA GLN A 611 -20.68 23.39 -6.22
C GLN A 611 -20.94 24.79 -5.66
N MET A 612 -21.76 25.60 -6.34
CA MET A 612 -22.14 26.94 -5.86
C MET A 612 -23.15 26.91 -4.71
N LEU A 613 -23.88 25.79 -4.54
CA LEU A 613 -24.90 25.64 -3.52
C LEU A 613 -24.36 25.02 -2.22
N PHE A 614 -23.32 24.18 -2.32
CA PHE A 614 -22.72 23.48 -1.16
C PHE A 614 -21.18 23.52 -1.23
N PRO A 615 -20.55 24.61 -0.75
CA PRO A 615 -19.10 24.76 -0.78
C PRO A 615 -18.42 23.95 0.34
N VAL A 616 -18.23 22.65 0.11
CA VAL A 616 -17.18 21.91 0.81
C VAL A 616 -15.85 22.59 0.44
N LYS A 617 -15.06 23.02 1.44
CA LYS A 617 -13.74 23.63 1.20
C LYS A 617 -12.92 22.67 0.33
N PRO A 618 -12.43 23.09 -0.85
CA PRO A 618 -11.64 22.19 -1.69
C PRO A 618 -10.38 21.79 -0.93
N MET A 619 -10.24 20.50 -0.63
CA MET A 619 -9.03 19.95 -0.05
C MET A 619 -7.88 20.22 -1.02
N ARG A 620 -6.87 20.95 -0.56
CA ARG A 620 -5.65 21.21 -1.34
C ARG A 620 -4.92 19.88 -1.55
N ALA A 621 -4.30 19.67 -2.70
CA ALA A 621 -3.38 18.55 -2.86
C ALA A 621 -2.14 18.75 -1.97
N LEU A 622 -1.37 17.69 -1.75
CA LEU A 622 -0.09 17.77 -1.00
C LEU A 622 1.00 18.50 -1.80
N ARG A 623 0.83 18.55 -3.13
CA ARG A 623 1.73 19.15 -4.11
C ARG A 623 0.88 19.90 -5.13
N GLN A 624 1.40 20.98 -5.70
CA GLN A 624 0.60 21.91 -6.49
C GLN A 624 0.46 21.43 -7.94
N THR A 625 1.59 21.32 -8.65
CA THR A 625 1.57 21.14 -10.11
C THR A 625 2.56 20.08 -10.59
N LEU A 626 2.13 19.23 -11.51
CA LEU A 626 3.00 18.44 -12.37
C LEU A 626 3.19 19.16 -13.71
N HIS A 627 4.43 19.38 -14.13
CA HIS A 627 4.76 19.93 -15.44
C HIS A 627 5.27 18.80 -16.35
N VAL A 628 4.58 18.55 -17.47
CA VAL A 628 4.97 17.53 -18.47
C VAL A 628 5.53 18.22 -19.69
N VAL A 629 6.77 17.96 -20.07
CA VAL A 629 7.47 18.60 -21.20
C VAL A 629 7.83 17.56 -22.25
N ASP A 630 7.22 17.69 -23.43
CA ASP A 630 7.41 16.75 -24.54
C ASP A 630 8.29 17.31 -25.68
N GLY A 631 8.94 16.41 -26.41
CA GLY A 631 9.80 16.71 -27.55
C GLY A 631 11.14 17.32 -27.16
N VAL A 632 11.70 16.94 -26.01
CA VAL A 632 12.96 17.50 -25.49
C VAL A 632 14.18 17.08 -26.32
N ASP A 633 14.22 15.81 -26.77
CA ASP A 633 15.35 15.24 -27.52
C ASP A 633 15.69 16.08 -28.76
N ALA A 634 14.68 16.34 -29.60
CA ALA A 634 14.78 17.09 -30.84
C ALA A 634 15.13 18.59 -30.69
N VAL A 635 15.21 19.10 -29.45
CA VAL A 635 15.59 20.49 -29.13
C VAL A 635 16.95 20.53 -28.43
N VAL A 636 17.26 19.53 -27.61
CA VAL A 636 18.47 19.44 -26.80
C VAL A 636 19.62 18.73 -27.55
N ALA A 637 19.29 17.90 -28.55
CA ALA A 637 20.21 17.28 -29.50
C ALA A 637 19.51 17.09 -30.87
N PRO A 638 19.28 18.16 -31.65
CA PRO A 638 18.55 18.10 -32.93
C PRO A 638 19.24 17.30 -34.04
N GLY A 639 20.50 16.89 -33.85
CA GLY A 639 21.38 16.36 -34.89
C GLY A 639 21.97 17.46 -35.77
N TYR A 640 22.97 17.10 -36.58
CA TYR A 640 23.55 17.98 -37.59
C TYR A 640 22.80 17.84 -38.93
N GLN A 641 22.54 18.96 -39.58
CA GLN A 641 22.04 19.02 -40.95
C GLN A 641 23.17 19.41 -41.91
N ALA A 642 22.97 19.23 -43.22
CA ALA A 642 24.00 19.56 -44.22
C ALA A 642 24.22 21.08 -44.42
N ASP A 643 23.33 21.92 -43.90
CA ASP A 643 23.36 23.38 -44.01
C ASP A 643 23.97 24.02 -42.76
N ALA A 644 25.09 24.74 -42.93
CA ALA A 644 25.82 25.39 -41.85
C ALA A 644 25.02 26.49 -41.15
N GLY A 645 24.30 27.35 -41.89
CA GLY A 645 23.53 28.44 -41.28
C GLY A 645 22.36 27.91 -40.45
N ARG A 646 21.77 26.80 -40.89
CA ARG A 646 20.72 26.10 -40.14
C ARG A 646 21.26 25.38 -38.90
N ASN A 647 22.49 24.86 -38.93
CA ASN A 647 23.14 24.30 -37.75
C ASN A 647 23.41 25.38 -36.70
N GLU A 648 23.85 26.58 -37.10
CA GLU A 648 24.03 27.72 -36.18
C GLU A 648 22.71 28.15 -35.52
N GLU A 649 21.61 28.24 -36.29
CA GLU A 649 20.28 28.53 -35.73
C GLU A 649 19.84 27.44 -34.73
N LEU A 650 20.09 26.16 -35.05
CA LEU A 650 19.76 25.03 -34.18
C LEU A 650 20.57 25.04 -32.88
N GLU A 651 21.87 25.34 -32.93
CA GLU A 651 22.72 25.46 -31.72
C GLU A 651 22.34 26.67 -30.86
N LEU A 652 22.04 27.83 -31.47
CA LEU A 652 21.51 28.99 -30.73
C LEU A 652 20.19 28.63 -30.03
N ARG A 653 19.28 27.96 -30.74
CA ARG A 653 17.98 27.52 -30.21
C ARG A 653 18.14 26.48 -29.10
N ARG A 654 19.08 25.54 -29.25
CA ARG A 654 19.45 24.51 -28.26
C ARG A 654 19.97 25.16 -26.98
N SER A 655 20.90 26.10 -27.09
CA SER A 655 21.46 26.86 -25.98
C SER A 655 20.38 27.64 -25.23
N GLN A 656 19.51 28.36 -25.96
CA GLN A 656 18.37 29.07 -25.37
C GLN A 656 17.38 28.12 -24.67
N ALA A 657 17.07 26.97 -25.27
CA ALA A 657 16.20 25.96 -24.67
C ALA A 657 16.80 25.37 -23.39
N GLN A 658 18.08 24.97 -23.39
CA GLN A 658 18.78 24.46 -22.21
C GLN A 658 18.79 25.49 -21.07
N ALA A 659 19.08 26.76 -21.37
CA ALA A 659 19.02 27.86 -20.39
C ALA A 659 17.58 28.15 -19.91
N GLY A 660 16.57 27.95 -20.76
CA GLY A 660 15.15 28.03 -20.38
C GLY A 660 14.73 26.89 -19.45
N LEU A 661 15.10 25.65 -19.78
CA LEU A 661 14.82 24.45 -18.99
C LEU A 661 15.54 24.48 -17.63
N ARG A 662 16.79 24.95 -17.59
CA ARG A 662 17.57 25.11 -16.35
C ARG A 662 16.87 26.03 -15.34
N ARG A 663 16.55 27.26 -15.77
CA ARG A 663 15.80 28.25 -14.94
C ARG A 663 14.38 27.82 -14.57
N PHE A 664 13.85 26.79 -15.23
CA PHE A 664 12.57 26.20 -14.87
C PHE A 664 12.75 25.11 -13.80
N ALA A 665 13.73 24.21 -13.97
CA ALA A 665 14.07 23.19 -12.98
C ALA A 665 14.58 23.79 -11.66
N GLU A 666 15.44 24.81 -11.70
CA GLU A 666 15.96 25.52 -10.52
C GLU A 666 14.82 26.08 -9.66
N ARG A 667 13.88 26.79 -10.28
CA ARG A 667 12.68 27.32 -9.61
C ARG A 667 11.81 26.22 -9.00
N LEU A 668 11.62 25.10 -9.69
CA LEU A 668 10.83 23.97 -9.16
C LEU A 668 11.53 23.25 -7.99
N HIS A 669 12.86 23.34 -7.90
CA HIS A 669 13.64 22.89 -6.74
C HIS A 669 13.54 23.88 -5.57
N GLU A 670 13.45 25.19 -5.84
CA GLU A 670 13.24 26.24 -4.85
C GLU A 670 11.79 26.25 -4.30
N ASP A 671 10.79 26.18 -5.17
CA ASP A 671 9.35 26.26 -4.85
C ASP A 671 8.86 25.10 -3.95
N GLY A 672 9.58 23.98 -3.90
CA GLY A 672 9.32 22.88 -2.96
C GLY A 672 8.06 22.04 -3.23
N HIS A 673 7.11 22.48 -4.05
CA HIS A 673 5.77 21.89 -4.14
C HIS A 673 5.34 21.35 -5.51
N SER A 674 6.20 21.39 -6.54
CA SER A 674 5.87 20.98 -7.91
C SER A 674 6.90 20.03 -8.52
N TYR A 675 6.51 19.33 -9.59
CA TYR A 675 7.28 18.27 -10.26
C TYR A 675 7.45 18.53 -11.75
N LEU A 676 8.52 17.99 -12.35
CA LEU A 676 8.84 18.11 -13.78
C LEU A 676 9.12 16.72 -14.38
N LEU A 677 8.37 16.38 -15.42
CA LEU A 677 8.53 15.16 -16.18
C LEU A 677 8.84 15.49 -17.64
N PHE A 678 10.03 15.13 -18.10
CA PHE A 678 10.39 15.17 -19.51
C PHE A 678 9.98 13.87 -20.18
N LEU A 679 9.34 13.96 -21.35
CA LEU A 679 9.07 12.82 -22.22
C LEU A 679 10.04 12.84 -23.40
N GLY A 680 10.73 11.71 -23.59
CA GLY A 680 11.70 11.51 -24.65
C GLY A 680 11.91 10.04 -24.98
N SER A 681 12.97 9.77 -25.71
CA SER A 681 13.25 8.49 -26.37
C SER A 681 14.71 8.06 -26.28
N GLU A 682 15.59 8.89 -25.70
CA GLU A 682 17.03 8.65 -25.64
C GLU A 682 17.46 7.92 -24.36
N ASP A 683 18.69 7.41 -24.35
CA ASP A 683 19.20 6.59 -23.27
C ASP A 683 19.73 7.38 -22.05
N ALA A 684 20.22 6.64 -21.06
CA ALA A 684 20.81 7.20 -19.86
C ALA A 684 22.13 7.96 -20.10
N GLN A 685 22.86 7.68 -21.19
CA GLN A 685 24.08 8.41 -21.56
C GLN A 685 23.74 9.78 -22.14
N TRP A 686 22.70 9.86 -22.98
CA TRP A 686 22.15 11.11 -23.49
C TRP A 686 21.68 12.02 -22.34
N TRP A 687 20.91 11.47 -21.40
CA TRP A 687 20.49 12.21 -20.19
C TRP A 687 21.68 12.76 -19.41
N ARG A 688 22.69 11.92 -19.13
CA ARG A 688 23.92 12.33 -18.42
C ARG A 688 24.64 13.47 -19.14
N THR A 689 24.78 13.34 -20.46
CA THR A 689 25.52 14.31 -21.29
C THR A 689 24.83 15.66 -21.38
N HIS A 690 23.49 15.69 -21.42
CA HIS A 690 22.76 16.91 -21.77
C HIS A 690 21.91 17.53 -20.65
N LEU A 691 21.35 16.73 -19.74
CA LEU A 691 20.32 17.18 -18.79
C LEU A 691 20.62 16.87 -17.31
N GLN A 692 21.65 16.10 -16.98
CA GLN A 692 22.04 15.82 -15.57
C GLN A 692 22.28 17.08 -14.74
N HIS A 693 22.69 18.19 -15.37
CA HIS A 693 22.86 19.49 -14.72
C HIS A 693 21.54 20.08 -14.17
N LEU A 694 20.37 19.57 -14.59
CA LEU A 694 19.06 19.90 -14.02
C LEU A 694 18.81 19.22 -12.66
N ARG A 695 19.77 18.41 -12.17
CA ARG A 695 19.71 17.69 -10.89
C ARG A 695 18.48 16.78 -10.74
N GLY A 696 18.03 16.23 -11.87
CA GLY A 696 17.01 15.18 -11.96
C GLY A 696 17.59 13.79 -12.19
N GLU A 697 16.72 12.80 -12.45
CA GLU A 697 17.12 11.42 -12.70
C GLU A 697 16.49 10.82 -13.98
N TRP A 698 17.10 9.77 -14.54
CA TRP A 698 16.61 9.06 -15.73
C TRP A 698 15.70 7.89 -15.34
N TRP A 699 14.64 7.68 -16.11
CA TRP A 699 13.72 6.56 -15.97
C TRP A 699 13.34 5.98 -17.34
N VAL A 700 13.08 4.68 -17.40
CA VAL A 700 12.73 3.97 -18.63
C VAL A 700 11.36 3.31 -18.53
N HIS A 701 10.51 3.57 -19.51
CA HIS A 701 9.21 2.93 -19.68
C HIS A 701 9.36 1.51 -20.23
N LEU A 702 9.85 0.64 -19.37
CA LEU A 702 10.00 -0.79 -19.61
C LEU A 702 9.40 -1.55 -18.42
N PRO A 703 8.31 -2.33 -18.60
CA PRO A 703 7.81 -3.22 -17.58
C PRO A 703 8.91 -4.14 -17.06
N TRP A 704 9.05 -4.20 -15.74
CA TRP A 704 10.00 -5.09 -15.10
C TRP A 704 9.50 -6.53 -15.19
N SER A 705 10.00 -7.27 -16.17
CA SER A 705 9.91 -8.73 -16.15
C SER A 705 10.72 -9.30 -14.97
N TYR A 706 10.59 -10.61 -14.72
CA TYR A 706 11.27 -11.32 -13.65
C TYR A 706 12.82 -11.19 -13.65
N THR A 707 13.44 -10.73 -14.74
CA THR A 707 14.89 -10.86 -15.01
C THR A 707 15.67 -9.56 -15.22
N VAL A 708 15.07 -8.37 -15.03
CA VAL A 708 15.79 -7.10 -15.28
C VAL A 708 15.98 -6.28 -14.00
N HIS A 709 17.22 -6.22 -13.51
CA HIS A 709 17.73 -4.98 -12.92
C HIS A 709 19.25 -4.73 -13.05
N SER A 710 19.56 -3.47 -13.35
CA SER A 710 20.83 -2.73 -13.22
C SER A 710 22.12 -3.22 -13.90
N ARG A 711 22.56 -4.49 -13.81
CA ARG A 711 23.91 -4.86 -14.32
C ARG A 711 24.03 -4.94 -15.85
N TYR A 712 22.93 -5.12 -16.57
CA TYR A 712 22.92 -5.25 -18.05
C TYR A 712 22.41 -4.01 -18.82
N ILE A 713 22.08 -2.90 -18.15
CA ILE A 713 21.58 -1.69 -18.84
C ILE A 713 22.69 -0.99 -19.67
N ARG A 714 23.97 -1.28 -19.40
CA ARG A 714 25.09 -0.84 -20.27
C ARG A 714 25.11 -1.51 -21.65
N ASP A 715 24.51 -2.69 -21.79
CA ASP A 715 24.62 -3.52 -23.00
C ASP A 715 23.27 -3.77 -23.69
N VAL A 716 22.30 -2.86 -23.52
CA VAL A 716 21.10 -2.81 -24.39
C VAL A 716 21.50 -2.25 -25.76
N ARG A 717 22.31 -3.01 -26.49
CA ARG A 717 22.35 -2.90 -27.94
C ARG A 717 21.02 -3.41 -28.46
N LEU A 718 20.38 -2.59 -29.30
CA LEU A 718 19.21 -2.98 -30.08
C LEU A 718 19.45 -4.35 -30.74
N PRO A 719 18.42 -5.22 -30.87
CA PRO A 719 18.49 -6.35 -31.79
C PRO A 719 18.63 -5.79 -33.21
N THR A 720 19.87 -5.64 -33.68
CA THR A 720 20.16 -5.16 -35.02
C THR A 720 19.76 -6.23 -36.02
N GLU A 721 18.77 -5.88 -36.83
CA GLU A 721 18.41 -6.42 -38.13
C GLU A 721 18.48 -7.95 -38.31
N GLU A 722 17.31 -8.52 -38.62
CA GLU A 722 17.20 -9.80 -39.30
C GLU A 722 18.14 -9.84 -40.51
N ARG A 723 19.19 -10.65 -40.44
CA ARG A 723 20.01 -10.96 -41.60
C ARG A 723 19.14 -11.66 -42.64
N LYS A 724 18.67 -10.90 -43.63
CA LYS A 724 18.03 -11.44 -44.83
C LYS A 724 18.85 -12.61 -45.36
N PRO A 725 18.24 -13.77 -45.66
CA PRO A 725 18.96 -14.87 -46.28
C PRO A 725 19.49 -14.43 -47.64
N LYS A 726 20.77 -14.73 -47.90
CA LYS A 726 21.35 -14.51 -49.24
C LYS A 726 20.66 -15.44 -50.23
N LEU A 727 19.88 -14.86 -51.14
CA LEU A 727 19.50 -15.53 -52.38
C LEU A 727 20.79 -15.91 -53.12
N GLY A 728 21.01 -17.22 -53.28
CA GLY A 728 22.05 -17.72 -54.16
C GLY A 728 21.62 -17.54 -55.61
N ILE A 729 22.41 -16.79 -56.38
CA ILE A 729 22.31 -16.78 -57.84
C ILE A 729 23.29 -17.83 -58.36
N GLN A 730 22.76 -18.89 -58.95
CA GLN A 730 23.43 -19.67 -59.99
C GLN A 730 22.71 -19.35 -61.31
N GLY A 731 23.48 -19.01 -62.35
CA GLY A 731 22.98 -18.45 -63.61
C GLY A 731 23.87 -17.29 -64.02
#